data_AF-A0A4Q0J2N3-F1
#
_entry.id   AF-A0A4Q0J2N3-F1
#
_cell.length_a   1.000
_cell.length_b   1.000
_cell.length_c   1.000
_cell.angle_alpha   90.00
_cell.angle_beta   90.00
_cell.angle_gamma   90.00
#
_symmetry.space_group_name_H-M   'P 1'
#
loop_
_entity.id
_entity.type
_entity.pdbx_description
1 polymer ?
#
loop_
_entity_poly.entity_id
_entity_poly.type
_entity_poly.pdbx_seq_one_letter_code
_entity_poly.pdbx_strand_id
1 'polypeptide(L)'
;MSFIAFKISDYEHTAEREQYRTICNLLRSKYEASDELCVFIANYNIFDCELDGILIKSDAIISIEFKNYGGEIKAVENGPWTLADGTIIKGGSRKSVYQQAKLNHVALKNGLKEGRILPNKMLKDIPSLVVFSQPIILQNYLSEKVKSWLHVCDLNHFIDKIEDITTTNFYLSNEQILDLIPKLGLLDEFVDSRFSVDVNILPSRYDIPDYGDIDKPIEDILSSPVSAHMTTATQFNNLEKETDSIKNEYTQFIDELVLPALGLSTDYKLMVVHYNDFETIMGKTLPFKSEYVAILQTEKADSYINTLKRLFNKDVLSLSSGVIVWGEGDFEFKSYQNSGEKIRIKSCHIPKRKETPHRGNSIETKLPSWLDDFIFKRLNAKYQPSFTRFSYNLDLNKEECKVYLGTYFPRSFAEGFVTLDSILHDPSIISILESKKVVKILDFGCGTGGELFGFLHALENHVESNLSIKIIGIDGNHNSLRLLENIINCYNSRERNKVEFVVAPCFIESESDLSTISNIIGTDFDFIITSKAIGEFENKKRIEDNGYEFFAKIFAPLLCKTGIMTIIDVTTKNEQNGLFLPQIMNIGVNTFISNSKGLFRSVAPCSGQTLLGPCKHSCFYKKDVYISHSAKVKDLSKFAMRLITRNELNLDTTYVREVFNNSECKLYK
;
A
#
# COMPACT_ATOMS: atom_id res chain seq x y z
N MET A 1 4.11 -34.71 13.28
CA MET A 1 3.42 -34.13 12.11
C MET A 1 3.94 -32.72 11.96
N SER A 2 4.73 -32.45 10.91
CA SER A 2 5.71 -31.35 11.02
C SER A 2 6.25 -30.82 9.68
N PHE A 3 5.43 -30.76 8.62
CA PHE A 3 5.78 -30.03 7.40
C PHE A 3 4.79 -28.89 7.11
N ILE A 4 5.31 -27.69 6.86
CA ILE A 4 4.52 -26.52 6.48
C ILE A 4 5.05 -25.97 5.16
N ALA A 5 4.17 -25.83 4.18
CA ALA A 5 4.48 -25.16 2.92
C ALA A 5 3.79 -23.79 2.88
N PHE A 6 4.57 -22.74 2.68
CA PHE A 6 4.09 -21.40 2.36
C PHE A 6 4.29 -21.13 0.87
N LYS A 7 3.33 -20.45 0.27
CA LYS A 7 3.37 -19.97 -1.11
C LYS A 7 2.89 -18.53 -1.16
N ILE A 8 3.84 -17.61 -1.30
CA ILE A 8 3.58 -16.16 -1.26
C ILE A 8 2.83 -15.71 -2.51
N SER A 9 3.19 -16.27 -3.67
CA SER A 9 2.52 -16.05 -4.94
C SER A 9 2.73 -17.24 -5.89
N ASP A 10 1.99 -17.25 -7.01
CA ASP A 10 2.18 -18.25 -8.05
C ASP A 10 3.46 -17.97 -8.87
N TYR A 11 4.28 -19.00 -9.10
CA TYR A 11 5.35 -18.93 -10.10
C TYR A 11 4.81 -18.56 -11.47
N GLU A 12 5.58 -17.82 -12.27
CA GLU A 12 5.17 -17.38 -13.59
C GLU A 12 5.19 -18.52 -14.62
N HIS A 13 6.18 -19.42 -14.51
CA HIS A 13 6.39 -20.49 -15.49
C HIS A 13 5.81 -21.84 -15.05
N THR A 14 5.19 -22.57 -15.99
CA THR A 14 4.61 -23.90 -15.74
C THR A 14 5.63 -24.89 -15.16
N ALA A 15 6.88 -24.84 -15.65
CA ALA A 15 7.95 -25.72 -15.17
C ALA A 15 8.29 -25.49 -13.68
N GLU A 16 8.28 -24.24 -13.23
CA GLU A 16 8.52 -23.89 -11.83
C GLU A 16 7.34 -24.33 -10.95
N ARG A 17 6.10 -24.17 -11.43
CA ARG A 17 4.90 -24.69 -10.73
C ARG A 17 4.93 -26.21 -10.59
N GLU A 18 5.39 -26.93 -11.61
CA GLU A 18 5.58 -28.39 -11.55
C GLU A 18 6.68 -28.77 -10.57
N GLN A 19 7.83 -28.10 -10.65
CA GLN A 19 8.96 -28.34 -9.76
C GLN A 19 8.61 -28.07 -8.29
N TYR A 20 7.90 -26.97 -8.00
CA TYR A 20 7.35 -26.66 -6.68
C TYR A 20 6.47 -27.78 -6.12
N ARG A 21 5.47 -28.22 -6.91
CA ARG A 21 4.56 -29.29 -6.49
C ARG A 21 5.30 -30.59 -6.18
N THR A 22 6.29 -30.94 -7.01
CA THR A 22 7.11 -32.13 -6.79
C THR A 22 7.92 -32.02 -5.50
N ILE A 23 8.59 -30.90 -5.26
CA ILE A 23 9.36 -30.65 -4.04
C ILE A 23 8.47 -30.72 -2.79
N CYS A 24 7.31 -30.06 -2.80
CA CYS A 24 6.40 -30.09 -1.66
C CYS A 24 5.87 -31.50 -1.37
N ASN A 25 5.62 -32.32 -2.39
CA ASN A 25 5.24 -33.72 -2.19
C ASN A 25 6.40 -34.54 -1.59
N LEU A 26 7.63 -34.37 -2.08
CA LEU A 26 8.81 -35.04 -1.54
C LEU A 26 9.04 -34.67 -0.06
N LEU A 27 8.97 -33.38 0.27
CA LEU A 27 9.12 -32.89 1.65
C LEU A 27 7.98 -33.39 2.54
N ARG A 28 6.73 -33.33 2.07
CA ARG A 28 5.59 -33.88 2.78
C ARG A 28 5.80 -35.35 3.11
N SER A 29 6.11 -36.19 2.11
CA SER A 29 6.34 -37.62 2.33
C SER A 29 7.49 -37.90 3.29
N LYS A 30 8.53 -37.05 3.31
CA LYS A 30 9.66 -37.19 4.24
C LYS A 30 9.30 -36.82 5.69
N TYR A 31 8.55 -35.73 5.88
CA TYR A 31 8.33 -35.13 7.20
C TYR A 31 6.96 -35.42 7.82
N GLU A 32 6.02 -36.04 7.09
CA GLU A 32 4.66 -36.35 7.57
C GLU A 32 4.69 -37.20 8.87
N ALA A 33 5.59 -38.18 8.95
CA ALA A 33 5.79 -39.04 10.12
C ALA A 33 7.00 -38.64 10.99
N SER A 34 7.63 -37.49 10.71
CA SER A 34 8.77 -37.01 11.50
C SER A 34 8.31 -36.22 12.73
N ASP A 35 9.18 -36.16 13.74
CA ASP A 35 9.07 -35.24 14.87
C ASP A 35 9.77 -33.90 14.59
N GLU A 36 10.55 -33.80 13.51
CA GLU A 36 11.26 -32.58 13.13
C GLU A 36 10.41 -31.68 12.23
N LEU A 37 10.38 -30.39 12.54
CA LEU A 37 9.69 -29.38 11.73
C LEU A 37 10.53 -28.95 10.53
N CYS A 38 9.94 -29.06 9.34
CA CYS A 38 10.44 -28.48 8.12
C CYS A 38 9.44 -27.46 7.56
N VAL A 39 9.95 -26.29 7.18
CA VAL A 39 9.17 -25.24 6.53
C VAL A 39 9.75 -24.97 5.16
N PHE A 40 8.90 -24.98 4.13
CA PHE A 40 9.27 -24.57 2.79
C PHE A 40 8.49 -23.32 2.40
N ILE A 41 9.18 -22.27 1.97
CA ILE A 41 8.60 -20.98 1.61
C ILE A 41 8.86 -20.74 0.13
N ALA A 42 7.80 -20.68 -0.67
CA ALA A 42 7.85 -20.56 -2.12
C ALA A 42 7.62 -19.11 -2.57
N ASN A 43 8.41 -18.71 -3.57
CA ASN A 43 8.37 -17.39 -4.20
C ASN A 43 8.47 -16.20 -3.21
N TYR A 44 9.51 -16.22 -2.38
CA TYR A 44 9.67 -15.26 -1.29
C TYR A 44 10.62 -14.13 -1.70
N ASN A 45 10.21 -12.88 -1.51
CA ASN A 45 11.06 -11.71 -1.74
C ASN A 45 11.80 -11.32 -0.46
N ILE A 46 13.13 -11.28 -0.54
CA ILE A 46 13.98 -10.78 0.53
C ILE A 46 15.08 -9.90 -0.04
N PHE A 47 15.23 -8.69 0.50
CA PHE A 47 16.29 -7.76 0.10
C PHE A 47 16.33 -7.50 -1.42
N ASP A 48 15.15 -7.21 -1.99
CA ASP A 48 14.91 -6.98 -3.42
C ASP A 48 15.29 -8.17 -4.33
N CYS A 49 15.38 -9.37 -3.76
CA CYS A 49 15.64 -10.60 -4.48
C CYS A 49 14.46 -11.56 -4.32
N GLU A 50 13.81 -11.90 -5.44
CA GLU A 50 12.82 -12.98 -5.49
C GLU A 50 13.55 -14.32 -5.48
N LEU A 51 13.21 -15.18 -4.52
CA LEU A 51 13.79 -16.50 -4.35
C LEU A 51 12.76 -17.56 -4.74
N ASP A 52 13.17 -18.53 -5.56
CA ASP A 52 12.29 -19.64 -5.92
C ASP A 52 11.83 -20.40 -4.68
N GLY A 53 12.72 -20.61 -3.70
CA GLY A 53 12.28 -21.03 -2.38
C GLY A 53 13.28 -20.83 -1.25
N ILE A 54 12.79 -20.96 -0.03
CA ILE A 54 13.59 -21.06 1.19
C ILE A 54 13.15 -22.33 1.93
N LEU A 55 14.11 -23.20 2.26
CA LEU A 55 13.87 -24.34 3.13
C LEU A 55 14.43 -24.04 4.53
N ILE A 56 13.64 -24.24 5.57
CA ILE A 56 14.06 -24.14 6.97
C ILE A 56 13.90 -25.51 7.62
N LYS A 57 14.98 -26.02 8.21
CA LYS A 57 15.00 -27.21 9.07
C LYS A 57 15.80 -26.91 10.34
N SER A 58 15.84 -27.86 11.26
CA SER A 58 16.48 -27.72 12.57
C SER A 58 17.93 -27.24 12.49
N ASP A 59 18.70 -27.67 11.49
CA ASP A 59 20.14 -27.45 11.38
C ASP A 59 20.58 -26.66 10.13
N ALA A 60 19.63 -26.11 9.34
CA ALA A 60 19.95 -25.26 8.19
C ALA A 60 18.79 -24.35 7.75
N ILE A 61 19.14 -23.22 7.13
CA ILE A 61 18.27 -22.40 6.28
C ILE A 61 18.88 -22.33 4.87
N ILE A 62 18.15 -22.76 3.86
CA ILE A 62 18.68 -23.02 2.52
C ILE A 62 17.93 -22.16 1.50
N SER A 63 18.64 -21.37 0.69
CA SER A 63 18.03 -20.77 -0.50
C SER A 63 17.93 -21.81 -1.62
N ILE A 64 16.80 -21.86 -2.30
CA ILE A 64 16.50 -22.83 -3.36
C ILE A 64 16.31 -22.07 -4.67
N GLU A 65 16.94 -22.57 -5.73
CA GLU A 65 16.85 -22.03 -7.10
C GLU A 65 16.46 -23.14 -8.06
N PHE A 66 15.45 -22.92 -8.89
CA PHE A 66 14.92 -23.88 -9.85
C PHE A 66 15.57 -23.73 -11.22
N LYS A 67 15.84 -24.87 -11.87
CA LYS A 67 16.37 -24.91 -13.23
C LYS A 67 15.67 -26.00 -14.03
N ASN A 68 14.97 -25.60 -15.09
CA ASN A 68 14.29 -26.54 -15.98
C ASN A 68 15.22 -27.13 -17.05
N TYR A 69 16.28 -27.84 -16.63
CA TYR A 69 17.26 -28.48 -17.52
C TYR A 69 17.62 -29.87 -16.99
N GLY A 70 18.20 -30.71 -17.84
CA GLY A 70 18.67 -32.05 -17.51
C GLY A 70 19.85 -32.48 -18.37
N GLY A 71 20.43 -33.63 -18.06
CA GLY A 71 21.58 -34.19 -18.77
C GLY A 71 22.92 -33.82 -18.14
N GLU A 72 23.98 -33.83 -18.96
CA GLU A 72 25.33 -33.55 -18.46
C GLU A 72 25.58 -32.04 -18.35
N ILE A 73 25.85 -31.58 -17.12
CA ILE A 73 25.98 -30.17 -16.77
C ILE A 73 27.42 -29.84 -16.41
N LYS A 74 27.97 -28.81 -17.06
CA LYS A 74 29.25 -28.22 -16.69
C LYS A 74 29.04 -26.99 -15.82
N ALA A 75 29.35 -27.11 -14.53
CA ALA A 75 29.26 -26.00 -13.56
C ALA A 75 30.61 -25.31 -13.37
N VAL A 76 30.64 -23.99 -13.56
CA VAL A 76 31.85 -23.13 -13.46
C VAL A 76 31.55 -21.81 -12.75
N GLU A 77 32.55 -21.19 -12.14
CA GLU A 77 32.42 -19.85 -11.52
C GLU A 77 32.55 -18.72 -12.55
N ASN A 78 33.47 -18.89 -13.51
CA ASN A 78 33.80 -17.91 -14.54
C ASN A 78 33.25 -18.36 -15.90
N GLY A 79 32.02 -17.93 -16.21
CA GLY A 79 31.34 -18.22 -17.47
C GLY A 79 29.94 -18.79 -17.27
N PRO A 80 29.22 -19.07 -18.38
CA PRO A 80 27.92 -19.73 -18.32
C PRO A 80 28.07 -21.19 -17.93
N TRP A 81 27.08 -21.73 -17.21
CA TRP A 81 26.93 -23.18 -17.11
C TRP A 81 26.36 -23.68 -18.43
N THR A 82 26.79 -24.86 -18.86
CA THR A 82 26.41 -25.39 -20.17
C THR A 82 26.02 -26.85 -20.08
N LEU A 83 25.15 -27.28 -20.99
CA LEU A 83 24.93 -28.68 -21.31
C LEU A 83 26.05 -29.21 -22.22
N ALA A 84 26.13 -30.53 -22.39
CA ALA A 84 27.11 -31.17 -23.27
C ALA A 84 27.02 -30.73 -24.74
N ASP A 85 25.83 -30.32 -25.21
CA ASP A 85 25.60 -29.80 -26.56
C ASP A 85 25.98 -28.31 -26.72
N GLY A 86 26.47 -27.67 -25.66
CA GLY A 86 26.84 -26.26 -25.63
C GLY A 86 25.69 -25.30 -25.27
N THR A 87 24.48 -25.80 -25.01
CA THR A 87 23.34 -24.98 -24.58
C THR A 87 23.64 -24.28 -23.26
N ILE A 88 23.47 -22.96 -23.21
CA ILE A 88 23.70 -22.15 -22.02
C ILE A 88 22.52 -22.26 -21.05
N ILE A 89 22.81 -22.67 -19.82
CA ILE A 89 21.85 -22.70 -18.72
C ILE A 89 21.79 -21.30 -18.12
N LYS A 90 20.62 -20.66 -18.23
CA LYS A 90 20.41 -19.28 -17.75
C LYS A 90 20.13 -19.24 -16.25
N GLY A 91 20.70 -18.25 -15.56
CA GLY A 91 20.38 -17.91 -14.16
C GLY A 91 19.46 -16.69 -14.06
N GLY A 92 18.61 -16.43 -15.06
CA GLY A 92 17.80 -15.21 -15.16
C GLY A 92 18.17 -14.36 -16.38
N SER A 93 17.56 -13.18 -16.52
CA SER A 93 17.53 -12.39 -17.75
C SER A 93 18.91 -11.96 -18.29
N ARG A 94 19.96 -11.88 -17.45
CA ARG A 94 21.35 -11.58 -17.86
C ARG A 94 22.47 -12.24 -17.03
N LYS A 95 22.17 -13.23 -16.18
CA LYS A 95 23.11 -13.79 -15.18
C LYS A 95 23.43 -15.27 -15.45
N SER A 96 24.62 -15.71 -15.07
CA SER A 96 24.93 -17.16 -14.97
C SER A 96 24.26 -17.79 -13.74
N VAL A 97 24.12 -19.12 -13.74
CA VAL A 97 23.55 -19.86 -12.60
C VAL A 97 24.31 -19.56 -11.30
N TYR A 98 25.64 -19.54 -11.35
CA TYR A 98 26.48 -19.17 -10.21
C TYR A 98 26.23 -17.74 -9.71
N GLN A 99 26.11 -16.77 -10.62
CA GLN A 99 25.85 -15.38 -10.26
C GLN A 99 24.49 -15.20 -9.58
N GLN A 100 23.46 -15.88 -10.09
CA GLN A 100 22.12 -15.84 -9.48
C GLN A 100 22.13 -16.49 -8.09
N ALA A 101 22.69 -17.70 -7.96
CA ALA A 101 22.78 -18.37 -6.67
C ALA A 101 23.58 -17.55 -5.64
N LYS A 102 24.64 -16.84 -6.07
CA LYS A 102 25.40 -15.93 -5.20
C LYS A 102 24.58 -14.72 -4.75
N LEU A 103 23.76 -14.14 -5.64
CA LEU A 103 22.89 -13.03 -5.27
C LEU A 103 21.82 -13.47 -4.28
N ASN A 104 21.15 -14.60 -4.55
CA ASN A 104 20.18 -15.21 -3.66
C ASN A 104 20.77 -15.49 -2.27
N HIS A 105 21.96 -16.09 -2.24
CA HIS A 105 22.72 -16.35 -1.00
C HIS A 105 22.97 -15.07 -0.19
N VAL A 106 23.47 -14.02 -0.83
CA VAL A 106 23.78 -12.74 -0.18
C VAL A 106 22.50 -12.03 0.28
N ALA A 107 21.46 -12.02 -0.55
CA ALA A 107 20.17 -11.41 -0.24
C ALA A 107 19.51 -12.08 0.96
N LEU A 108 19.46 -13.42 0.99
CA LEU A 108 18.91 -14.16 2.12
C LEU A 108 19.71 -13.87 3.41
N LYS A 109 21.04 -13.89 3.32
CA LYS A 109 21.91 -13.61 4.47
C LYS A 109 21.73 -12.19 5.02
N ASN A 110 21.70 -11.19 4.14
CA ASN A 110 21.54 -9.80 4.54
C ASN A 110 20.13 -9.52 5.04
N GLY A 111 19.11 -10.06 4.39
CA GLY A 111 17.72 -9.90 4.83
C GLY A 111 17.46 -10.49 6.21
N LEU A 112 17.96 -11.71 6.48
CA LEU A 112 17.85 -12.31 7.82
C LEU A 112 18.62 -11.53 8.89
N LYS A 113 19.75 -10.92 8.51
CA LYS A 113 20.59 -10.11 9.40
C LYS A 113 19.95 -8.76 9.72
N GLU A 114 19.57 -8.01 8.69
CA GLU A 114 19.04 -6.65 8.79
C GLU A 114 17.63 -6.64 9.37
N GLY A 115 16.81 -7.64 9.01
CA GLY A 115 15.52 -7.90 9.65
C GLY A 115 15.63 -8.41 11.09
N ARG A 116 16.86 -8.59 11.62
CA ARG A 116 17.14 -9.14 12.96
C ARG A 116 16.39 -10.46 13.24
N ILE A 117 16.17 -11.25 12.21
CA ILE A 117 15.38 -12.49 12.25
C ILE A 117 16.17 -13.59 12.97
N LEU A 118 17.47 -13.66 12.70
CA LEU A 118 18.40 -14.62 13.29
C LEU A 118 19.71 -13.95 13.76
N PRO A 119 20.35 -14.47 14.84
CA PRO A 119 21.64 -13.97 15.30
C PRO A 119 22.76 -14.10 14.25
N ASN A 120 23.63 -13.10 14.15
CA ASN A 120 24.76 -13.06 13.21
C ASN A 120 25.63 -14.33 13.20
N LYS A 121 25.80 -15.00 14.36
CA LYS A 121 26.58 -16.24 14.46
C LYS A 121 26.00 -17.39 13.62
N MET A 122 24.68 -17.43 13.46
CA MET A 122 23.97 -18.47 12.69
C MET A 122 23.99 -18.19 11.19
N LEU A 123 24.25 -16.94 10.79
CA LEU A 123 24.21 -16.49 9.39
C LEU A 123 25.56 -16.65 8.66
N LYS A 124 26.55 -17.25 9.31
CA LYS A 124 27.90 -17.38 8.74
C LYS A 124 27.89 -18.25 7.48
N ASP A 125 27.18 -19.37 7.54
CA ASP A 125 27.28 -20.50 6.62
C ASP A 125 25.88 -20.89 6.09
N ILE A 126 25.21 -19.94 5.41
CA ILE A 126 23.88 -20.16 4.80
C ILE A 126 24.05 -20.89 3.46
N PRO A 127 23.61 -22.15 3.32
CA PRO A 127 23.70 -22.86 2.06
C PRO A 127 22.74 -22.32 0.99
N SER A 128 23.04 -22.63 -0.25
CA SER A 128 22.19 -22.37 -1.43
C SER A 128 22.21 -23.61 -2.30
N LEU A 129 21.06 -23.99 -2.84
CA LEU A 129 20.87 -25.23 -3.58
C LEU A 129 20.18 -24.92 -4.91
N VAL A 130 20.86 -25.27 -6.00
CA VAL A 130 20.29 -25.26 -7.35
C VAL A 130 19.69 -26.64 -7.63
N VAL A 131 18.40 -26.68 -7.95
CA VAL A 131 17.64 -27.90 -8.21
C VAL A 131 17.25 -27.96 -9.67
N PHE A 132 17.69 -29.00 -10.35
CA PHE A 132 17.32 -29.29 -11.74
C PHE A 132 16.05 -30.14 -11.80
N SER A 133 15.11 -29.75 -12.66
CA SER A 133 13.81 -30.44 -12.82
C SER A 133 13.94 -31.84 -13.45
N GLN A 134 15.05 -32.10 -14.14
CA GLN A 134 15.34 -33.36 -14.81
C GLN A 134 16.64 -33.97 -14.29
N PRO A 135 16.87 -35.30 -14.42
CA PRO A 135 18.09 -35.95 -13.97
C PRO A 135 19.37 -35.34 -14.55
N ILE A 136 20.42 -35.22 -13.74
CA ILE A 136 21.69 -34.60 -14.16
C ILE A 136 22.91 -35.50 -13.94
N ILE A 137 23.94 -35.29 -14.76
CA ILE A 137 25.31 -35.73 -14.50
C ILE A 137 26.16 -34.48 -14.33
N LEU A 138 26.61 -34.20 -13.10
CA LEU A 138 27.26 -32.94 -12.78
C LEU A 138 28.80 -33.03 -12.93
N GLN A 139 29.34 -32.31 -13.91
CA GLN A 139 30.76 -31.97 -13.96
C GLN A 139 31.01 -30.67 -13.17
N ASN A 140 31.33 -30.82 -11.88
CA ASN A 140 31.47 -29.68 -10.96
C ASN A 140 32.90 -29.12 -10.91
N TYR A 141 33.15 -28.04 -11.64
CA TYR A 141 34.43 -27.30 -11.64
C TYR A 141 34.42 -26.07 -10.73
N LEU A 142 33.49 -25.98 -9.78
CA LEU A 142 33.48 -24.92 -8.76
C LEU A 142 34.64 -25.13 -7.78
N SER A 143 35.14 -24.06 -7.18
CA SER A 143 36.18 -24.16 -6.14
C SER A 143 35.62 -24.81 -4.86
N GLU A 144 36.50 -25.40 -4.05
CA GLU A 144 36.10 -25.97 -2.75
C GLU A 144 35.43 -24.93 -1.83
N LYS A 145 35.84 -23.66 -1.94
CA LYS A 145 35.21 -22.54 -1.22
C LYS A 145 33.78 -22.28 -1.69
N VAL A 146 33.47 -22.46 -2.98
CA VAL A 146 32.11 -22.30 -3.49
C VAL A 146 31.27 -23.54 -3.17
N LYS A 147 31.83 -24.74 -3.33
CA LYS A 147 31.14 -25.99 -2.98
C LYS A 147 30.74 -26.08 -1.50
N SER A 148 31.39 -25.33 -0.61
CA SER A 148 31.04 -25.29 0.81
C SER A 148 29.73 -24.57 1.12
N TRP A 149 29.18 -23.78 0.19
CA TRP A 149 27.89 -23.09 0.38
C TRP A 149 26.94 -23.23 -0.81
N LEU A 150 27.42 -23.57 -2.00
CA LEU A 150 26.61 -23.78 -3.21
C LEU A 150 26.55 -25.28 -3.55
N HIS A 151 25.36 -25.83 -3.41
CA HIS A 151 25.03 -27.22 -3.71
C HIS A 151 24.20 -27.31 -4.99
N VAL A 152 24.25 -28.49 -5.62
CA VAL A 152 23.55 -28.76 -6.87
C VAL A 152 23.01 -30.18 -6.84
N CYS A 153 21.75 -30.36 -7.20
CA CYS A 153 21.15 -31.68 -7.42
C CYS A 153 20.04 -31.61 -8.48
N ASP A 154 19.51 -32.78 -8.84
CA ASP A 154 18.23 -32.90 -9.52
C ASP A 154 17.11 -33.28 -8.53
N LEU A 155 15.87 -33.27 -9.01
CA LEU A 155 14.70 -33.63 -8.22
C LEU A 155 14.75 -35.05 -7.63
N ASN A 156 15.40 -36.02 -8.29
CA ASN A 156 15.46 -37.39 -7.80
C ASN A 156 16.33 -37.51 -6.55
N HIS A 157 17.37 -36.69 -6.47
CA HIS A 157 18.31 -36.67 -5.34
C HIS A 157 18.03 -35.53 -4.36
N PHE A 158 16.88 -34.86 -4.47
CA PHE A 158 16.58 -33.67 -3.68
C PHE A 158 16.57 -33.95 -2.17
N ILE A 159 15.88 -35.02 -1.74
CA ILE A 159 15.78 -35.39 -0.31
C ILE A 159 17.14 -35.77 0.27
N ASP A 160 17.91 -36.62 -0.41
CA ASP A 160 19.25 -36.98 0.05
C ASP A 160 20.15 -35.73 0.17
N LYS A 161 20.03 -34.80 -0.79
CA LYS A 161 20.84 -33.58 -0.78
C LYS A 161 20.50 -32.63 0.36
N ILE A 162 19.22 -32.44 0.70
CA ILE A 162 18.84 -31.58 1.83
C ILE A 162 19.24 -32.18 3.18
N GLU A 163 19.30 -33.52 3.28
CA GLU A 163 19.83 -34.21 4.47
C GLU A 163 21.33 -34.02 4.62
N ASP A 164 22.08 -34.10 3.52
CA ASP A 164 23.54 -33.85 3.50
C ASP A 164 23.91 -32.41 3.93
N ILE A 165 23.04 -31.44 3.62
CA ILE A 165 23.30 -30.02 3.90
C ILE A 165 23.04 -29.74 5.39
N THR A 166 24.11 -29.46 6.13
CA THR A 166 24.07 -29.11 7.56
C THR A 166 24.96 -27.91 7.85
N THR A 167 24.62 -27.09 8.84
CA THR A 167 25.39 -25.89 9.20
C THR A 167 25.89 -25.95 10.64
N THR A 168 27.21 -25.94 10.84
CA THR A 168 27.87 -26.14 12.16
C THR A 168 27.48 -25.14 13.27
N ASN A 169 27.02 -23.94 12.94
CA ASN A 169 26.61 -22.91 13.91
C ASN A 169 25.10 -22.61 13.86
N PHE A 170 24.31 -23.50 13.27
CA PHE A 170 22.87 -23.33 13.10
C PHE A 170 22.13 -24.48 13.77
N TYR A 171 21.31 -24.17 14.78
CA TYR A 171 20.37 -25.12 15.36
C TYR A 171 19.14 -24.36 15.86
N LEU A 172 17.95 -24.83 15.50
CA LEU A 172 16.66 -24.32 15.90
C LEU A 172 15.76 -25.48 16.34
N SER A 173 15.13 -25.36 17.51
CA SER A 173 14.02 -26.25 17.87
C SER A 173 12.78 -25.99 17.01
N ASN A 174 11.83 -26.93 16.99
CA ASN A 174 10.56 -26.73 16.29
C ASN A 174 9.85 -25.43 16.73
N GLU A 175 9.83 -25.12 18.03
CA GLU A 175 9.27 -23.87 18.55
C GLU A 175 9.99 -22.64 17.97
N GLN A 176 11.32 -22.68 17.90
CA GLN A 176 12.11 -21.57 17.34
C GLN A 176 11.91 -21.43 15.83
N ILE A 177 11.67 -22.53 15.10
CA ILE A 177 11.30 -22.48 13.68
C ILE A 177 9.91 -21.85 13.51
N LEU A 178 8.94 -22.21 14.36
CA LEU A 178 7.61 -21.57 14.36
C LEU A 178 7.71 -20.07 14.69
N ASP A 179 8.60 -19.67 15.59
CA ASP A 179 8.88 -18.26 15.90
C ASP A 179 9.48 -17.48 14.72
N LEU A 180 10.04 -18.16 13.70
CA LEU A 180 10.53 -17.51 12.49
C LEU A 180 9.41 -17.13 11.52
N ILE A 181 8.32 -17.89 11.48
CA ILE A 181 7.19 -17.69 10.56
C ILE A 181 6.66 -16.24 10.63
N PRO A 182 6.26 -15.71 11.80
CA PRO A 182 5.79 -14.32 11.88
C PRO A 182 6.90 -13.29 11.66
N LYS A 183 8.17 -13.61 11.97
CA LYS A 183 9.32 -12.71 11.72
C LYS A 183 9.65 -12.58 10.24
N LEU A 184 9.36 -13.62 9.45
CA LEU A 184 9.44 -13.65 8.00
C LEU A 184 8.16 -13.11 7.33
N GLY A 185 7.19 -12.60 8.11
CA GLY A 185 5.95 -12.06 7.55
C GLY A 185 5.07 -13.11 6.87
N LEU A 186 5.24 -14.39 7.22
CA LEU A 186 4.47 -15.49 6.65
C LEU A 186 3.13 -15.58 7.38
N LEU A 187 2.05 -15.25 6.67
CA LEU A 187 0.68 -15.28 7.16
C LEU A 187 0.02 -16.64 6.85
N ASP A 188 -1.01 -17.00 7.62
CA ASP A 188 -1.76 -18.25 7.43
C ASP A 188 -2.37 -18.37 6.03
N GLU A 189 -2.72 -17.24 5.39
CA GLU A 189 -3.25 -17.20 4.02
C GLU A 189 -2.24 -17.64 2.95
N PHE A 190 -0.94 -17.59 3.25
CA PHE A 190 0.11 -18.13 2.37
C PHE A 190 0.32 -19.62 2.58
N VAL A 191 -0.30 -20.25 3.57
CA VAL A 191 -0.14 -21.70 3.79
C VAL A 191 -0.78 -22.46 2.64
N ASP A 192 0.02 -23.26 1.94
CA ASP A 192 -0.47 -24.21 0.95
C ASP A 192 -0.96 -25.47 1.67
N SER A 193 -2.24 -25.47 2.02
CA SER A 193 -2.92 -26.55 2.73
C SER A 193 -2.93 -27.88 1.98
N ARG A 194 -2.63 -27.89 0.67
CA ARG A 194 -2.53 -29.14 -0.12
C ARG A 194 -1.32 -29.97 0.30
N PHE A 195 -0.26 -29.32 0.77
CA PHE A 195 1.01 -29.96 1.10
C PHE A 195 1.33 -29.90 2.59
N SER A 196 0.82 -28.91 3.31
CA SER A 196 1.06 -28.76 4.75
C SER A 196 0.37 -29.86 5.55
N VAL A 197 1.08 -30.41 6.53
CA VAL A 197 0.58 -31.47 7.42
C VAL A 197 0.64 -30.98 8.87
N ASP A 198 -0.56 -30.71 9.38
CA ASP A 198 -0.99 -30.39 10.75
C ASP A 198 0.10 -30.03 11.78
N VAL A 199 0.13 -28.75 12.15
CA VAL A 199 0.69 -28.28 13.43
C VAL A 199 -0.43 -27.50 14.12
N ASN A 200 -0.85 -27.94 15.30
CA ASN A 200 -1.74 -27.20 16.19
C ASN A 200 -1.10 -25.85 16.57
N ILE A 201 -1.22 -24.84 15.71
CA ILE A 201 -0.82 -23.46 15.98
C ILE A 201 -2.07 -22.74 16.52
N LEU A 202 -2.36 -22.96 17.80
CA LEU A 202 -3.27 -22.10 18.58
C LEU A 202 -2.57 -21.74 19.89
N PRO A 203 -2.20 -20.48 20.13
CA PRO A 203 -2.09 -19.97 21.48
C PRO A 203 -3.51 -19.88 22.07
N SER A 204 -3.69 -20.54 23.22
CA SER A 204 -4.87 -20.62 24.08
C SER A 204 -5.91 -19.49 23.90
N ARG A 205 -7.15 -19.90 23.57
CA ARG A 205 -8.37 -19.10 23.66
C ARG A 205 -8.52 -18.49 25.06
N TYR A 206 -8.83 -17.20 25.14
CA TYR A 206 -9.57 -16.67 26.28
C TYR A 206 -11.03 -17.09 26.13
N ASP A 207 -11.57 -17.68 27.19
CA ASP A 207 -12.89 -18.29 27.28
C ASP A 207 -14.02 -17.31 26.91
N ILE A 208 -14.89 -17.74 25.99
CA ILE A 208 -16.24 -17.20 25.79
C ILE A 208 -17.21 -18.31 26.21
N PRO A 209 -18.18 -18.05 27.11
CA PRO A 209 -19.08 -19.10 27.60
C PRO A 209 -20.00 -19.67 26.51
N ASP A 210 -20.12 -20.98 26.59
CA ASP A 210 -21.00 -21.90 25.88
C ASP A 210 -22.48 -21.45 25.82
N TYR A 211 -23.06 -21.52 24.63
CA TYR A 211 -24.51 -21.68 24.43
C TYR A 211 -24.74 -22.58 23.21
N GLY A 212 -24.77 -23.89 23.45
CA GLY A 212 -25.90 -24.78 23.12
C GLY A 212 -26.21 -25.08 21.65
N ASP A 213 -25.92 -26.33 21.28
CA ASP A 213 -26.38 -27.11 20.12
C ASP A 213 -27.74 -26.72 19.50
N ILE A 214 -27.77 -26.59 18.16
CA ILE A 214 -28.86 -27.12 17.32
C ILE A 214 -28.29 -27.61 15.97
N ASP A 215 -28.15 -28.93 15.84
CA ASP A 215 -28.02 -29.65 14.56
C ASP A 215 -29.35 -29.66 13.79
N LYS A 216 -29.34 -29.35 12.47
CA LYS A 216 -29.69 -30.29 11.37
C LYS A 216 -29.82 -29.62 9.98
N PRO A 217 -29.54 -30.37 8.88
CA PRO A 217 -29.43 -29.88 7.50
C PRO A 217 -30.71 -30.05 6.67
N ILE A 218 -30.85 -29.28 5.59
CA ILE A 218 -31.90 -29.50 4.57
C ILE A 218 -31.31 -29.37 3.16
N GLU A 219 -31.27 -30.51 2.47
CA GLU A 219 -31.21 -30.67 1.01
C GLU A 219 -32.62 -30.60 0.39
N ASP A 220 -32.63 -30.43 -0.94
CA ASP A 220 -33.73 -30.52 -1.90
C ASP A 220 -34.73 -29.35 -2.00
N ILE A 221 -34.74 -28.70 -3.17
CA ILE A 221 -35.77 -28.87 -4.21
C ILE A 221 -35.36 -28.08 -5.47
N LEU A 222 -35.07 -28.83 -6.53
CA LEU A 222 -35.13 -28.41 -7.93
C LEU A 222 -36.46 -28.88 -8.51
N SER A 223 -37.22 -28.00 -9.18
CA SER A 223 -38.13 -28.38 -10.28
C SER A 223 -38.76 -27.19 -11.03
N SER A 224 -38.10 -26.77 -12.13
CA SER A 224 -38.68 -26.53 -13.48
C SER A 224 -39.71 -25.36 -13.73
N PRO A 225 -40.14 -25.02 -14.99
CA PRO A 225 -39.36 -24.36 -16.05
C PRO A 225 -40.11 -23.28 -16.93
N VAL A 226 -39.36 -22.59 -17.83
CA VAL A 226 -39.69 -21.91 -19.14
C VAL A 226 -40.48 -20.57 -19.21
N SER A 227 -39.88 -19.49 -19.79
CA SER A 227 -40.14 -18.94 -21.16
C SER A 227 -39.91 -17.42 -21.40
N ALA A 228 -39.14 -17.12 -22.46
CA ALA A 228 -39.24 -16.07 -23.50
C ALA A 228 -39.18 -14.53 -23.22
N HIS A 229 -38.04 -13.95 -23.64
CA HIS A 229 -37.78 -12.72 -24.45
C HIS A 229 -38.59 -11.40 -24.29
N MET A 230 -37.87 -10.27 -24.10
CA MET A 230 -37.75 -9.21 -25.13
C MET A 230 -36.70 -8.10 -24.83
N THR A 231 -35.84 -7.88 -25.85
CA THR A 231 -35.14 -6.67 -26.32
C THR A 231 -34.04 -5.94 -25.51
N THR A 232 -32.84 -6.04 -26.06
CA THR A 232 -31.50 -5.54 -25.69
C THR A 232 -31.15 -4.11 -26.14
N ALA A 233 -32.10 -3.33 -26.69
CA ALA A 233 -31.77 -2.04 -27.33
C ALA A 233 -31.50 -0.89 -26.34
N THR A 234 -31.94 -0.98 -25.09
CA THR A 234 -31.86 0.13 -24.12
C THR A 234 -30.62 0.10 -23.21
N GLN A 235 -29.82 -0.97 -23.24
CA GLN A 235 -28.61 -1.09 -22.42
C GLN A 235 -27.34 -0.58 -23.10
N PHE A 236 -27.28 -0.54 -24.44
CA PHE A 236 -26.10 -0.05 -25.15
C PHE A 236 -25.88 1.46 -25.01
N ASN A 237 -26.96 2.25 -24.92
CA ASN A 237 -26.85 3.71 -24.84
C ASN A 237 -26.39 4.25 -23.47
N ASN A 238 -26.35 3.41 -22.42
CA ASN A 238 -25.91 3.84 -21.09
C ASN A 238 -24.46 3.44 -20.78
N LEU A 239 -23.91 2.40 -21.41
CA LEU A 239 -22.49 2.05 -21.25
C LEU A 239 -21.58 3.07 -21.96
N GLU A 240 -21.96 3.52 -23.16
CA GLU A 240 -21.16 4.51 -23.91
C GLU A 240 -20.96 5.82 -23.14
N LYS A 241 -21.97 6.25 -22.36
CA LYS A 241 -21.90 7.49 -21.56
C LYS A 241 -20.96 7.41 -20.35
N GLU A 242 -20.82 6.26 -19.70
CA GLU A 242 -19.89 6.07 -18.56
C GLU A 242 -18.43 5.93 -19.04
N THR A 243 -18.20 5.21 -20.15
CA THR A 243 -16.88 5.12 -20.79
C THR A 243 -16.38 6.46 -21.29
N ASP A 244 -17.28 7.33 -21.76
CA ASP A 244 -16.90 8.69 -22.17
C ASP A 244 -16.51 9.58 -20.97
N SER A 245 -17.11 9.40 -19.79
CA SER A 245 -16.79 10.23 -18.60
C SER A 245 -15.34 10.03 -18.12
N ILE A 246 -14.91 8.78 -17.96
CA ILE A 246 -13.57 8.42 -17.47
C ILE A 246 -12.51 8.88 -18.48
N LYS A 247 -12.77 8.62 -19.77
CA LYS A 247 -11.92 9.10 -20.86
C LYS A 247 -11.78 10.63 -20.85
N ASN A 248 -12.87 11.36 -20.60
CA ASN A 248 -12.87 12.82 -20.58
C ASN A 248 -12.09 13.38 -19.38
N GLU A 249 -12.25 12.80 -18.19
CA GLU A 249 -11.50 13.21 -16.98
C GLU A 249 -10.00 12.94 -17.12
N TYR A 250 -9.62 11.77 -17.63
CA TYR A 250 -8.22 11.43 -17.89
C TYR A 250 -7.60 12.33 -18.97
N THR A 251 -8.36 12.63 -20.02
CA THR A 251 -7.94 13.61 -21.05
C THR A 251 -7.75 15.00 -20.44
N GLN A 252 -8.68 15.44 -19.60
CA GLN A 252 -8.61 16.75 -18.94
C GLN A 252 -7.39 16.87 -18.00
N PHE A 253 -7.08 15.83 -17.23
CA PHE A 253 -5.87 15.78 -16.41
C PHE A 253 -4.59 15.97 -17.25
N ILE A 254 -4.50 15.28 -18.40
CA ILE A 254 -3.33 15.38 -19.27
C ILE A 254 -3.24 16.79 -19.89
N ASP A 255 -4.35 17.33 -20.38
CA ASP A 255 -4.42 18.65 -21.01
C ASP A 255 -4.13 19.80 -20.05
N GLU A 256 -4.66 19.75 -18.83
CA GLU A 256 -4.55 20.87 -17.87
C GLU A 256 -3.26 20.83 -17.04
N LEU A 257 -2.69 19.64 -16.80
CA LEU A 257 -1.58 19.48 -15.84
C LEU A 257 -0.32 18.88 -16.48
N VAL A 258 -0.45 17.84 -17.29
CA VAL A 258 0.72 17.13 -17.84
C VAL A 258 1.35 17.93 -18.98
N LEU A 259 0.56 18.40 -19.95
CA LEU A 259 1.06 19.10 -21.13
C LEU A 259 1.72 20.44 -20.81
N PRO A 260 1.16 21.28 -19.91
CA PRO A 260 1.84 22.48 -19.44
C PRO A 260 3.16 22.17 -18.72
N ALA A 261 3.23 21.09 -17.93
CA ALA A 261 4.46 20.67 -17.25
C ALA A 261 5.57 20.21 -18.21
N LEU A 262 5.20 19.72 -19.39
CA LEU A 262 6.14 19.42 -20.48
C LEU A 262 6.52 20.67 -21.31
N GLY A 263 5.92 21.83 -21.02
CA GLY A 263 6.11 23.06 -21.79
C GLY A 263 5.40 23.04 -23.16
N LEU A 264 4.43 22.14 -23.34
CA LEU A 264 3.67 21.99 -24.58
C LEU A 264 2.39 22.82 -24.51
N SER A 265 2.26 23.82 -25.37
CA SER A 265 1.12 24.75 -25.36
C SER A 265 0.30 24.75 -26.65
N THR A 266 0.91 24.48 -27.81
CA THR A 266 0.23 24.60 -29.12
C THR A 266 0.67 23.57 -30.17
N ASP A 267 1.80 22.88 -30.00
CA ASP A 267 2.38 21.95 -30.99
C ASP A 267 2.33 20.48 -30.56
N TYR A 268 1.15 20.00 -30.16
CA TYR A 268 0.93 18.59 -29.84
C TYR A 268 -0.45 18.11 -30.32
N LYS A 269 -0.59 16.79 -30.46
CA LYS A 269 -1.90 16.13 -30.55
C LYS A 269 -2.00 15.09 -29.45
N LEU A 270 -2.96 15.24 -28.57
CA LEU A 270 -3.30 14.26 -27.55
C LEU A 270 -4.53 13.48 -27.98
N MET A 271 -4.49 12.17 -27.79
CA MET A 271 -5.65 11.31 -27.93
C MET A 271 -5.66 10.27 -26.82
N VAL A 272 -6.79 10.13 -26.12
CA VAL A 272 -7.01 9.03 -25.18
C VAL A 272 -7.97 8.04 -25.84
N VAL A 273 -7.62 6.76 -25.82
CA VAL A 273 -8.44 5.68 -26.40
C VAL A 273 -8.56 4.53 -25.43
N HIS A 274 -9.67 3.79 -25.51
CA HIS A 274 -9.77 2.53 -24.78
C HIS A 274 -8.71 1.56 -25.31
N TYR A 275 -8.10 0.76 -24.42
CA TYR A 275 -6.97 -0.08 -24.77
C TYR A 275 -7.26 -1.09 -25.90
N ASN A 276 -8.45 -1.71 -25.88
CA ASN A 276 -8.84 -2.65 -26.95
C ASN A 276 -8.99 -1.93 -28.31
N ASP A 277 -9.32 -0.64 -28.29
CA ASP A 277 -9.45 0.16 -29.51
C ASP A 277 -8.07 0.61 -29.99
N PHE A 278 -7.11 0.86 -29.09
CA PHE A 278 -5.72 1.15 -29.44
C PHE A 278 -5.13 0.05 -30.35
N GLU A 279 -5.26 -1.22 -29.94
CA GLU A 279 -4.73 -2.35 -30.71
C GLU A 279 -5.36 -2.43 -32.11
N THR A 280 -6.66 -2.15 -32.19
CA THR A 280 -7.45 -2.14 -33.43
C THR A 280 -7.04 -0.98 -34.34
N ILE A 281 -6.81 0.22 -33.79
CA ILE A 281 -6.45 1.43 -34.52
C ILE A 281 -4.99 1.39 -34.99
N MET A 282 -4.07 0.96 -34.13
CA MET A 282 -2.62 1.04 -34.37
C MET A 282 -2.04 -0.26 -34.94
N GLY A 283 -2.81 -1.36 -34.97
CA GLY A 283 -2.38 -2.66 -35.48
C GLY A 283 -1.20 -3.26 -34.70
N LYS A 284 -0.99 -2.82 -33.46
CA LYS A 284 0.12 -3.20 -32.58
C LYS A 284 -0.40 -3.40 -31.16
N THR A 285 -0.02 -4.52 -30.55
CA THR A 285 -0.19 -4.79 -29.13
C THR A 285 0.86 -4.04 -28.32
N LEU A 286 0.43 -3.30 -27.30
CA LEU A 286 1.35 -2.70 -26.33
C LEU A 286 1.83 -3.78 -25.36
N PRO A 287 3.05 -3.68 -24.81
CA PRO A 287 3.60 -4.66 -23.87
C PRO A 287 2.90 -4.65 -22.49
N PHE A 288 1.79 -3.91 -22.36
CA PHE A 288 1.01 -3.72 -21.15
C PHE A 288 -0.46 -3.66 -21.50
N LYS A 289 -1.36 -4.02 -20.58
CA LYS A 289 -2.78 -3.75 -20.69
C LYS A 289 -3.17 -2.61 -19.74
N SER A 290 -4.04 -1.74 -20.22
CA SER A 290 -4.65 -0.66 -19.44
C SER A 290 -6.13 -0.57 -19.80
N GLU A 291 -6.93 0.21 -19.07
CA GLU A 291 -8.30 0.52 -19.48
C GLU A 291 -8.27 1.59 -20.59
N TYR A 292 -7.48 2.64 -20.40
CA TYR A 292 -7.25 3.70 -21.37
C TYR A 292 -5.77 3.95 -21.65
N VAL A 293 -5.45 4.25 -22.91
CA VAL A 293 -4.11 4.57 -23.39
C VAL A 293 -4.08 6.02 -23.84
N ALA A 294 -3.17 6.80 -23.28
CA ALA A 294 -2.85 8.13 -23.76
C ALA A 294 -1.83 8.04 -24.89
N ILE A 295 -2.11 8.75 -25.98
CA ILE A 295 -1.25 8.89 -27.15
C ILE A 295 -0.94 10.36 -27.32
N LEU A 296 0.33 10.71 -27.10
CA LEU A 296 0.81 12.07 -27.28
C LEU A 296 1.75 12.14 -28.47
N GLN A 297 1.32 12.85 -29.50
CA GLN A 297 2.15 13.22 -30.65
C GLN A 297 2.72 14.63 -30.44
N THR A 298 4.03 14.75 -30.45
CA THR A 298 4.75 16.02 -30.26
C THR A 298 6.11 15.97 -30.96
N GLU A 299 6.65 17.14 -31.34
CA GLU A 299 8.06 17.21 -31.68
C GLU A 299 8.93 16.81 -30.47
N LYS A 300 10.02 16.08 -30.72
CA LYS A 300 10.97 15.63 -29.68
C LYS A 300 10.36 14.71 -28.61
N ALA A 301 9.41 13.84 -28.98
CA ALA A 301 8.74 12.92 -28.07
C ALA A 301 9.71 12.12 -27.16
N ASP A 302 10.85 11.68 -27.70
CA ASP A 302 11.87 10.93 -26.96
C ASP A 302 12.47 11.71 -25.77
N SER A 303 12.49 13.05 -25.82
CA SER A 303 13.02 13.89 -24.75
C SER A 303 12.13 13.94 -23.49
N TYR A 304 10.84 13.58 -23.63
CA TYR A 304 9.86 13.62 -22.55
C TYR A 304 9.66 12.28 -21.85
N ILE A 305 10.14 11.19 -22.46
CA ILE A 305 9.94 9.81 -21.97
C ILE A 305 10.42 9.67 -20.53
N ASN A 306 11.66 10.05 -20.23
CA ASN A 306 12.21 9.87 -18.88
C ASN A 306 11.48 10.71 -17.82
N THR A 307 11.05 11.92 -18.20
CA THR A 307 10.28 12.81 -17.31
C THR A 307 8.93 12.20 -16.96
N LEU A 308 8.21 11.69 -17.96
CA LEU A 308 6.91 11.05 -17.77
C LEU A 308 7.03 9.69 -17.08
N LYS A 309 8.07 8.90 -17.38
CA LYS A 309 8.38 7.65 -16.66
C LYS A 309 8.57 7.90 -15.18
N ARG A 310 9.30 8.96 -14.81
CA ARG A 310 9.51 9.35 -13.41
C ARG A 310 8.23 9.87 -12.76
N LEU A 311 7.49 10.75 -13.45
CA LEU A 311 6.28 11.37 -12.90
C LEU A 311 5.16 10.35 -12.63
N PHE A 312 4.97 9.41 -13.56
CA PHE A 312 3.92 8.40 -13.46
C PHE A 312 4.36 7.08 -12.85
N ASN A 313 5.68 6.89 -12.65
CA ASN A 313 6.29 5.61 -12.26
C ASN A 313 5.84 4.42 -13.13
N LYS A 314 5.74 4.67 -14.44
CA LYS A 314 5.24 3.71 -15.44
C LYS A 314 6.07 3.74 -16.69
N ASP A 315 6.04 2.65 -17.44
CA ASP A 315 6.70 2.59 -18.73
C ASP A 315 5.97 3.47 -19.77
N VAL A 316 6.63 4.54 -20.17
CA VAL A 316 6.28 5.36 -21.33
C VAL A 316 7.03 4.84 -22.54
N LEU A 317 6.29 4.47 -23.58
CA LEU A 317 6.84 3.85 -24.77
C LEU A 317 6.88 4.86 -25.91
N SER A 318 8.01 4.90 -26.62
CA SER A 318 8.09 5.56 -27.92
C SER A 318 7.56 4.60 -28.98
N LEU A 319 6.52 5.02 -29.73
CA LEU A 319 6.08 4.30 -30.93
C LEU A 319 6.81 4.81 -32.18
N SER A 320 7.33 6.04 -32.13
CA SER A 320 8.17 6.69 -33.14
C SER A 320 8.81 7.94 -32.54
N SER A 321 9.73 8.58 -33.27
CA SER A 321 10.42 9.82 -32.85
C SER A 321 9.50 11.01 -32.53
N GLY A 322 8.21 10.92 -32.91
CA GLY A 322 7.20 11.96 -32.63
C GLY A 322 5.98 11.47 -31.86
N VAL A 323 5.93 10.22 -31.37
CA VAL A 323 4.75 9.67 -30.69
C VAL A 323 5.16 8.84 -29.48
N ILE A 324 4.66 9.22 -28.31
CA ILE A 324 4.80 8.47 -27.06
C ILE A 324 3.45 8.04 -26.51
N VAL A 325 3.43 6.89 -25.85
CA VAL A 325 2.22 6.29 -25.28
C VAL A 325 2.48 5.76 -23.87
N TRP A 326 1.45 5.83 -23.04
CA TRP A 326 1.44 5.21 -21.72
C TRP A 326 0.02 4.81 -21.34
N GLY A 327 -0.09 3.83 -20.45
CA GLY A 327 -1.38 3.37 -19.91
C GLY A 327 -1.78 4.13 -18.65
N GLU A 328 -3.09 4.23 -18.45
CA GLU A 328 -3.70 4.48 -17.14
C GLU A 328 -3.48 3.27 -16.20
N GLY A 329 -3.39 3.45 -14.87
CA GLY A 329 -3.15 2.32 -13.93
C GLY A 329 -1.78 1.65 -14.03
N ASP A 330 -1.49 0.64 -13.21
CA ASP A 330 -0.22 -0.12 -13.23
C ASP A 330 -0.17 -1.16 -14.37
N PHE A 331 1.03 -1.59 -14.75
CA PHE A 331 1.26 -2.59 -15.81
C PHE A 331 0.77 -3.97 -15.37
N GLU A 332 -0.38 -4.43 -15.91
CA GLU A 332 -0.80 -5.83 -15.78
C GLU A 332 -0.46 -6.63 -17.05
N PHE A 333 0.30 -7.73 -16.90
CA PHE A 333 0.46 -8.74 -17.96
C PHE A 333 -0.48 -9.92 -17.69
N LYS A 334 -1.58 -10.06 -18.44
CA LYS A 334 -2.38 -11.30 -18.44
C LYS A 334 -2.97 -11.68 -19.80
N SER A 335 -2.79 -12.95 -20.14
CA SER A 335 -3.55 -13.72 -21.13
C SER A 335 -4.94 -14.07 -20.56
N TYR A 336 -5.97 -13.88 -21.39
CA TYR A 336 -7.39 -14.07 -21.04
C TYR A 336 -7.83 -15.53 -21.13
N GLN A 337 -8.75 -15.93 -20.24
CA GLN A 337 -10.03 -16.56 -20.62
C GLN A 337 -11.15 -16.16 -19.63
N ASN A 338 -12.33 -15.93 -20.21
CA ASN A 338 -13.55 -15.38 -19.60
C ASN A 338 -14.37 -16.42 -18.81
N SER A 339 -15.07 -15.97 -17.76
CA SER A 339 -16.53 -16.13 -17.62
C SER A 339 -17.01 -15.33 -16.40
N GLY A 340 -18.12 -14.60 -16.57
CA GLY A 340 -18.66 -13.70 -15.57
C GLY A 340 -20.03 -14.13 -15.07
N GLU A 341 -20.39 -13.64 -13.89
CA GLU A 341 -21.77 -13.57 -13.38
C GLU A 341 -21.91 -12.33 -12.49
N LYS A 342 -23.01 -11.57 -12.67
CA LYS A 342 -23.40 -10.38 -11.86
C LYS A 342 -24.66 -10.69 -11.07
N ILE A 343 -24.68 -10.37 -9.77
CA ILE A 343 -25.87 -10.35 -8.91
C ILE A 343 -26.41 -8.91 -8.77
N ARG A 344 -27.74 -8.75 -8.92
CA ARG A 344 -28.55 -7.53 -8.70
C ARG A 344 -28.95 -7.39 -7.22
N ILE A 345 -28.96 -6.19 -6.61
CA ILE A 345 -29.96 -5.79 -5.58
C ILE A 345 -30.30 -4.28 -5.63
N LYS A 346 -31.58 -4.00 -5.29
CA LYS A 346 -32.45 -2.82 -5.34
C LYS A 346 -32.05 -1.63 -4.44
N SER A 347 -32.60 -0.45 -4.77
CA SER A 347 -32.52 0.81 -4.02
C SER A 347 -33.21 0.75 -2.65
N CYS A 348 -32.60 1.35 -1.63
CA CYS A 348 -33.24 1.66 -0.35
C CYS A 348 -33.19 3.17 -0.08
N HIS A 349 -34.36 3.77 0.17
CA HIS A 349 -34.51 5.05 0.85
C HIS A 349 -34.53 4.81 2.36
N ILE A 350 -33.79 5.61 3.14
CA ILE A 350 -33.88 5.62 4.61
C ILE A 350 -33.85 7.09 5.12
N PRO A 351 -34.66 7.46 6.13
CA PRO A 351 -34.91 8.84 6.53
C PRO A 351 -33.84 9.42 7.47
N LYS A 352 -33.73 10.76 7.47
CA LYS A 352 -32.85 11.55 8.35
C LYS A 352 -33.29 11.44 9.82
N ARG A 353 -32.36 11.12 10.73
CA ARG A 353 -32.51 11.34 12.17
C ARG A 353 -31.30 12.12 12.69
N LYS A 354 -31.55 13.25 13.37
CA LYS A 354 -30.53 14.04 14.07
C LYS A 354 -30.16 13.31 15.37
N GLU A 355 -28.89 12.97 15.55
CA GLU A 355 -28.36 12.50 16.84
C GLU A 355 -27.75 13.68 17.60
N THR A 356 -28.06 13.78 18.89
CA THR A 356 -27.58 14.81 19.82
C THR A 356 -26.26 14.39 20.48
N PRO A 357 -25.34 15.32 20.80
CA PRO A 357 -24.03 14.97 21.33
C PRO A 357 -24.08 14.68 22.85
N HIS A 358 -23.57 13.51 23.25
CA HIS A 358 -23.32 13.19 24.66
C HIS A 358 -21.88 13.52 25.05
N ARG A 359 -21.73 14.36 26.08
CA ARG A 359 -20.47 14.70 26.76
C ARG A 359 -19.99 13.51 27.61
N GLY A 360 -18.81 12.99 27.31
CA GLY A 360 -18.05 12.06 28.14
C GLY A 360 -16.61 11.94 27.60
N ASN A 361 -15.62 11.84 28.50
CA ASN A 361 -14.17 11.87 28.21
C ASN A 361 -13.62 10.72 27.33
N SER A 362 -14.47 9.96 26.65
CA SER A 362 -14.10 9.05 25.55
C SER A 362 -14.89 9.44 24.31
N ILE A 363 -14.22 10.04 23.31
CA ILE A 363 -14.85 10.42 22.04
C ILE A 363 -15.05 9.13 21.23
N GLU A 364 -16.20 8.48 21.42
CA GLU A 364 -16.65 7.40 20.55
C GLU A 364 -17.32 8.02 19.33
N THR A 365 -16.65 7.92 18.18
CA THR A 365 -17.16 8.31 16.88
C THR A 365 -17.81 7.09 16.23
N LYS A 366 -18.90 7.29 15.49
CA LYS A 366 -19.52 6.23 14.70
C LYS A 366 -19.37 6.55 13.22
N LEU A 367 -18.96 5.58 12.42
CA LEU A 367 -18.91 5.76 10.98
C LEU A 367 -20.34 5.98 10.45
N PRO A 368 -20.61 7.01 9.63
CA PRO A 368 -21.95 7.26 9.11
C PRO A 368 -22.49 6.02 8.39
N SER A 369 -23.75 5.67 8.64
CA SER A 369 -24.32 4.40 8.15
C SER A 369 -24.25 4.24 6.63
N TRP A 370 -24.41 5.33 5.87
CA TRP A 370 -24.28 5.31 4.42
C TRP A 370 -22.87 4.96 3.97
N LEU A 371 -21.85 5.43 4.69
CA LEU A 371 -20.44 5.24 4.36
C LEU A 371 -19.99 3.84 4.79
N ASP A 372 -20.43 3.40 5.97
CA ASP A 372 -20.27 2.04 6.48
C ASP A 372 -20.88 1.01 5.50
N ASP A 373 -22.14 1.20 5.12
CA ASP A 373 -22.81 0.34 4.14
C ASP A 373 -22.09 0.35 2.78
N PHE A 374 -21.67 1.51 2.29
CA PHE A 374 -21.00 1.61 1.00
C PHE A 374 -19.65 0.86 1.01
N ILE A 375 -18.83 1.10 2.02
CA ILE A 375 -17.50 0.52 2.12
C ILE A 375 -17.56 -0.99 2.35
N PHE A 376 -18.32 -1.46 3.35
CA PHE A 376 -18.30 -2.88 3.70
C PHE A 376 -19.18 -3.73 2.77
N LYS A 377 -20.34 -3.23 2.33
CA LYS A 377 -21.28 -4.04 1.53
C LYS A 377 -21.12 -3.86 0.03
N ARG A 378 -20.74 -2.67 -0.46
CA ARG A 378 -20.60 -2.44 -1.91
C ARG A 378 -19.17 -2.57 -2.40
N LEU A 379 -18.22 -2.00 -1.66
CA LEU A 379 -16.80 -2.11 -2.00
C LEU A 379 -16.13 -3.38 -1.43
N ASN A 380 -16.88 -4.17 -0.64
CA ASN A 380 -16.44 -5.42 -0.03
C ASN A 380 -15.16 -5.25 0.81
N ALA A 381 -15.07 -4.13 1.52
CA ALA A 381 -13.97 -3.88 2.43
C ALA A 381 -13.94 -4.89 3.57
N LYS A 382 -12.73 -5.19 4.05
CA LYS A 382 -12.51 -6.21 5.09
C LYS A 382 -11.78 -5.59 6.28
N TYR A 383 -12.32 -5.80 7.48
CA TYR A 383 -11.63 -5.43 8.70
C TYR A 383 -10.61 -6.52 9.06
N GLN A 384 -9.33 -6.23 8.90
CA GLN A 384 -8.22 -7.12 9.20
C GLN A 384 -6.98 -6.27 9.55
N PRO A 385 -6.84 -5.86 10.83
CA PRO A 385 -5.74 -4.99 11.24
C PRO A 385 -4.38 -5.69 11.16
N SER A 386 -3.40 -5.03 10.54
CA SER A 386 -2.01 -5.49 10.46
C SER A 386 -1.02 -4.32 10.53
N PHE A 387 -0.39 -4.13 11.68
CA PHE A 387 0.47 -2.97 11.92
C PHE A 387 1.75 -2.94 11.06
N THR A 388 2.18 -4.07 10.51
CA THR A 388 3.42 -4.18 9.71
C THR A 388 3.16 -4.01 8.21
N ARG A 389 2.12 -4.67 7.64
CA ARG A 389 1.85 -4.64 6.18
C ARG A 389 1.41 -3.28 5.67
N PHE A 390 0.61 -2.56 6.46
CA PHE A 390 0.03 -1.27 6.07
C PHE A 390 0.83 -0.07 6.60
N SER A 391 2.08 -0.31 7.01
CA SER A 391 3.02 0.76 7.37
C SER A 391 3.61 1.46 6.13
N TYR A 392 3.46 0.85 4.95
CA TYR A 392 3.79 1.40 3.65
C TYR A 392 2.65 1.13 2.67
N ASN A 393 2.09 2.19 2.08
CA ASN A 393 0.80 2.10 1.38
C ASN A 393 0.89 2.29 -0.14
N LEU A 394 2.07 2.66 -0.66
CA LEU A 394 2.27 2.90 -2.10
C LEU A 394 2.20 1.63 -2.96
N ASP A 395 2.40 0.45 -2.38
CA ASP A 395 2.45 -0.85 -3.09
C ASP A 395 1.22 -1.75 -2.85
N LEU A 396 0.18 -1.22 -2.20
CA LEU A 396 -1.04 -1.99 -1.95
C LEU A 396 -1.71 -2.38 -3.27
N ASN A 397 -1.92 -3.68 -3.45
CA ASN A 397 -2.72 -4.19 -4.54
C ASN A 397 -4.23 -3.98 -4.27
N LYS A 398 -5.07 -4.26 -5.27
CA LYS A 398 -6.52 -4.06 -5.18
C LYS A 398 -7.20 -4.73 -3.98
N GLU A 399 -6.80 -5.94 -3.60
CA GLU A 399 -7.40 -6.65 -2.46
C GLU A 399 -6.87 -6.10 -1.13
N GLU A 400 -5.59 -5.74 -1.07
CA GLU A 400 -5.00 -5.08 0.10
C GLU A 400 -5.58 -3.69 0.34
N CYS A 401 -5.89 -2.94 -0.73
CA CYS A 401 -6.62 -1.68 -0.63
C CYS A 401 -8.02 -1.86 -0.02
N LYS A 402 -8.70 -2.99 -0.24
CA LYS A 402 -10.00 -3.29 0.42
C LYS A 402 -9.83 -3.62 1.90
N VAL A 403 -8.73 -4.26 2.29
CA VAL A 403 -8.39 -4.46 3.70
C VAL A 403 -8.06 -3.14 4.37
N TYR A 404 -7.27 -2.29 3.69
CA TYR A 404 -6.94 -0.95 4.15
C TYR A 404 -8.22 -0.13 4.34
N LEU A 405 -9.12 -0.15 3.35
CA LEU A 405 -10.42 0.50 3.38
C LEU A 405 -11.32 -0.02 4.50
N GLY A 406 -11.23 -1.29 4.88
CA GLY A 406 -12.07 -1.85 5.96
C GLY A 406 -11.49 -1.64 7.37
N THR A 407 -10.20 -1.30 7.47
CA THR A 407 -9.48 -1.24 8.76
C THR A 407 -9.00 0.17 9.09
N TYR A 408 -8.24 0.79 8.19
CA TYR A 408 -7.56 2.06 8.45
C TYR A 408 -8.42 3.24 8.04
N PHE A 409 -9.20 3.13 6.96
CA PHE A 409 -10.12 4.21 6.57
C PHE A 409 -11.07 4.64 7.71
N PRO A 410 -11.76 3.74 8.47
CA PRO A 410 -12.61 4.17 9.59
C PRO A 410 -11.84 4.85 10.73
N ARG A 411 -10.60 4.41 10.99
CA ARG A 411 -9.71 5.02 12.00
C ARG A 411 -9.31 6.43 11.58
N SER A 412 -8.77 6.53 10.37
CA SER A 412 -8.46 7.76 9.65
C SER A 412 -9.64 8.74 9.62
N PHE A 413 -10.85 8.24 9.38
CA PHE A 413 -12.07 9.03 9.47
C PHE A 413 -12.28 9.65 10.85
N ALA A 414 -12.15 8.87 11.94
CA ALA A 414 -12.28 9.42 13.29
C ALA A 414 -11.19 10.45 13.61
N GLU A 415 -9.95 10.21 13.18
CA GLU A 415 -8.82 11.13 13.37
C GLU A 415 -9.09 12.49 12.70
N GLY A 416 -9.51 12.46 11.43
CA GLY A 416 -9.88 13.65 10.67
C GLY A 416 -11.11 14.35 11.26
N PHE A 417 -12.16 13.59 11.57
CA PHE A 417 -13.41 14.11 12.14
C PHE A 417 -13.15 14.84 13.45
N VAL A 418 -12.55 14.18 14.45
CA VAL A 418 -12.29 14.79 15.77
C VAL A 418 -11.39 16.01 15.67
N THR A 419 -10.44 16.00 14.72
CA THR A 419 -9.56 17.13 14.46
C THR A 419 -10.32 18.37 13.98
N LEU A 420 -11.06 18.26 12.87
CA LEU A 420 -11.78 19.40 12.33
C LEU A 420 -12.97 19.78 13.20
N ASP A 421 -13.68 18.81 13.77
CA ASP A 421 -14.79 19.03 14.71
C ASP A 421 -14.37 19.95 15.86
N SER A 422 -13.18 19.76 16.43
CA SER A 422 -12.66 20.63 17.49
C SER A 422 -12.46 22.09 17.06
N ILE A 423 -12.12 22.33 15.80
CA ILE A 423 -11.90 23.66 15.24
C ILE A 423 -13.25 24.32 14.96
N LEU A 424 -14.21 23.56 14.45
CA LEU A 424 -15.54 24.06 14.11
C LEU A 424 -16.40 24.38 15.34
N HIS A 425 -15.92 24.09 16.56
CA HIS A 425 -16.54 24.63 17.79
C HIS A 425 -16.41 26.17 17.90
N ASP A 426 -15.49 26.79 17.15
CA ASP A 426 -15.40 28.24 17.06
C ASP A 426 -16.41 28.77 16.01
N PRO A 427 -17.46 29.52 16.43
CA PRO A 427 -18.46 30.05 15.51
C PRO A 427 -17.91 31.00 14.45
N SER A 428 -16.75 31.62 14.72
CA SER A 428 -16.10 32.51 13.75
C SER A 428 -15.58 31.74 12.53
N ILE A 429 -15.09 30.52 12.73
CA ILE A 429 -14.63 29.64 11.64
C ILE A 429 -15.84 29.17 10.80
N ILE A 430 -16.93 28.77 11.46
CA ILE A 430 -18.18 28.42 10.77
C ILE A 430 -18.64 29.60 9.89
N SER A 431 -18.68 30.81 10.46
CA SER A 431 -19.09 32.03 9.74
C SER A 431 -18.19 32.32 8.54
N ILE A 432 -16.88 32.11 8.67
CA ILE A 432 -15.93 32.25 7.55
C ILE A 432 -16.28 31.25 6.44
N LEU A 433 -16.50 29.98 6.77
CA LEU A 433 -16.83 28.94 5.80
C LEU A 433 -18.15 29.21 5.09
N GLU A 434 -19.19 29.63 5.82
CA GLU A 434 -20.50 29.98 5.25
C GLU A 434 -20.46 31.20 4.33
N SER A 435 -19.52 32.12 4.57
CA SER A 435 -19.32 33.29 3.71
C SER A 435 -18.60 32.96 2.39
N LYS A 436 -17.95 31.79 2.29
CA LYS A 436 -17.17 31.42 1.11
C LYS A 436 -18.05 30.80 0.03
N LYS A 437 -17.79 31.23 -1.22
CA LYS A 437 -18.42 30.62 -2.41
C LYS A 437 -17.93 29.19 -2.66
N VAL A 438 -16.64 28.95 -2.45
CA VAL A 438 -15.99 27.65 -2.66
C VAL A 438 -14.98 27.43 -1.55
N VAL A 439 -15.02 26.26 -0.93
CA VAL A 439 -14.02 25.78 0.03
C VAL A 439 -13.01 24.92 -0.71
N LYS A 440 -11.71 25.24 -0.64
CA LYS A 440 -10.63 24.53 -1.31
C LYS A 440 -9.86 23.64 -0.34
N ILE A 441 -9.78 22.35 -0.63
CA ILE A 441 -9.06 21.36 0.17
C ILE A 441 -7.93 20.76 -0.67
N LEU A 442 -6.74 20.70 -0.10
CA LEU A 442 -5.65 19.85 -0.58
C LEU A 442 -5.51 18.69 0.39
N ASP A 443 -5.59 17.46 -0.12
CA ASP A 443 -5.34 16.25 0.66
C ASP A 443 -4.11 15.52 0.09
N PHE A 444 -2.99 15.61 0.80
CA PHE A 444 -1.70 15.11 0.38
C PHE A 444 -1.37 13.78 1.07
N GLY A 445 -1.15 12.74 0.26
CA GLY A 445 -1.12 11.35 0.73
C GLY A 445 -2.51 10.87 1.11
N CYS A 446 -3.50 11.17 0.25
CA CYS A 446 -4.91 10.99 0.56
C CYS A 446 -5.33 9.51 0.69
N GLY A 447 -4.57 8.58 0.11
CA GLY A 447 -4.86 7.15 0.13
C GLY A 447 -6.30 6.84 -0.31
N THR A 448 -7.04 6.15 0.55
CA THR A 448 -8.47 5.84 0.32
C THR A 448 -9.41 6.96 0.82
N GLY A 449 -8.87 8.02 1.43
CA GLY A 449 -9.57 9.25 1.83
C GLY A 449 -10.23 9.24 3.20
N GLY A 450 -9.84 8.37 4.12
CA GLY A 450 -10.47 8.27 5.45
C GLY A 450 -10.52 9.62 6.17
N GLU A 451 -9.39 10.30 6.30
CA GLU A 451 -9.28 11.61 6.95
C GLU A 451 -10.11 12.67 6.24
N LEU A 452 -10.08 12.69 4.90
CA LEU A 452 -10.88 13.62 4.11
C LEU A 452 -12.37 13.46 4.39
N PHE A 453 -12.88 12.23 4.46
CA PHE A 453 -14.29 12.01 4.79
C PHE A 453 -14.61 12.36 6.24
N GLY A 454 -13.64 12.24 7.16
CA GLY A 454 -13.75 12.79 8.51
C GLY A 454 -13.97 14.30 8.50
N PHE A 455 -13.19 15.03 7.69
CA PHE A 455 -13.34 16.48 7.49
C PHE A 455 -14.69 16.84 6.87
N LEU A 456 -15.08 16.16 5.78
CA LEU A 456 -16.37 16.38 5.14
C LEU A 456 -17.53 16.14 6.10
N HIS A 457 -17.42 15.12 6.96
CA HIS A 457 -18.44 14.85 7.98
C HIS A 457 -18.51 15.93 9.06
N ALA A 458 -17.36 16.44 9.53
CA ALA A 458 -17.34 17.57 10.46
C ALA A 458 -17.98 18.82 9.85
N LEU A 459 -17.69 19.13 8.59
CA LEU A 459 -18.34 20.22 7.86
C LEU A 459 -19.87 20.02 7.79
N GLU A 460 -20.34 18.81 7.46
CA GLU A 460 -21.78 18.49 7.42
C GLU A 460 -22.49 18.70 8.76
N ASN A 461 -21.78 18.46 9.87
CA ASN A 461 -22.33 18.52 11.23
C ASN A 461 -22.41 19.94 11.78
N HIS A 462 -21.51 20.84 11.36
CA HIS A 462 -21.43 22.21 11.92
C HIS A 462 -21.89 23.30 10.97
N VAL A 463 -21.72 23.13 9.65
CA VAL A 463 -22.07 24.15 8.66
C VAL A 463 -23.47 23.88 8.12
N GLU A 464 -24.41 24.79 8.32
CA GLU A 464 -25.82 24.55 7.93
C GLU A 464 -26.00 24.65 6.41
N SER A 465 -25.34 25.63 5.78
CA SER A 465 -25.40 25.83 4.33
C SER A 465 -24.77 24.67 3.56
N ASN A 466 -25.23 24.46 2.32
CA ASN A 466 -24.58 23.50 1.41
C ASN A 466 -23.31 24.15 0.87
N LEU A 467 -22.18 23.48 1.04
CA LEU A 467 -20.89 23.97 0.57
C LEU A 467 -20.62 23.49 -0.86
N SER A 468 -20.02 24.37 -1.66
CA SER A 468 -19.28 23.97 -2.86
C SER A 468 -17.83 23.75 -2.45
N ILE A 469 -17.33 22.53 -2.62
CA ILE A 469 -16.01 22.12 -2.16
C ILE A 469 -15.20 21.68 -3.39
N LYS A 470 -14.00 22.22 -3.55
CA LYS A 470 -13.01 21.76 -4.53
C LYS A 470 -11.90 21.05 -3.79
N ILE A 471 -11.62 19.81 -4.19
CA ILE A 471 -10.63 18.96 -3.54
C ILE A 471 -9.59 18.55 -4.56
N ILE A 472 -8.32 18.71 -4.20
CA ILE A 472 -7.18 18.12 -4.90
C ILE A 472 -6.64 17.00 -4.02
N GLY A 473 -6.76 15.76 -4.47
CA GLY A 473 -6.21 14.58 -3.79
C GLY A 473 -4.91 14.12 -4.47
N ILE A 474 -3.83 14.01 -3.69
CA ILE A 474 -2.52 13.55 -4.18
C ILE A 474 -2.19 12.24 -3.48
N ASP A 475 -1.89 11.20 -4.25
CA ASP A 475 -1.34 9.94 -3.73
C ASP A 475 -0.56 9.20 -4.83
N GLY A 476 0.34 8.31 -4.45
CA GLY A 476 1.04 7.47 -5.41
C GLY A 476 0.28 6.17 -5.72
N ASN A 477 -0.60 5.70 -4.84
CA ASN A 477 -1.33 4.45 -5.04
C ASN A 477 -2.64 4.67 -5.80
N HIS A 478 -2.68 4.28 -7.07
CA HIS A 478 -3.87 4.44 -7.92
C HIS A 478 -5.07 3.59 -7.50
N ASN A 479 -4.84 2.40 -6.92
CA ASN A 479 -5.94 1.56 -6.42
C ASN A 479 -6.68 2.27 -5.28
N SER A 480 -5.93 2.94 -4.40
CA SER A 480 -6.49 3.76 -3.32
C SER A 480 -7.25 4.97 -3.85
N LEU A 481 -6.70 5.67 -4.85
CA LEU A 481 -7.36 6.80 -5.51
C LEU A 481 -8.68 6.40 -6.18
N ARG A 482 -8.74 5.23 -6.83
CA ARG A 482 -9.97 4.70 -7.42
C ARG A 482 -11.04 4.40 -6.37
N LEU A 483 -10.65 3.87 -5.22
CA LEU A 483 -11.59 3.69 -4.11
C LEU A 483 -12.09 5.04 -3.58
N LEU A 484 -11.19 6.02 -3.44
CA LEU A 484 -11.53 7.38 -3.05
C LEU A 484 -12.55 8.03 -4.01
N GLU A 485 -12.33 7.96 -5.32
CA GLU A 485 -13.27 8.46 -6.34
C GLU A 485 -14.65 7.80 -6.22
N ASN A 486 -14.70 6.47 -6.04
CA ASN A 486 -15.97 5.76 -5.84
C ASN A 486 -16.73 6.27 -4.61
N ILE A 487 -16.02 6.55 -3.52
CA ILE A 487 -16.64 7.06 -2.29
C ILE A 487 -17.06 8.53 -2.48
N ILE A 488 -16.30 9.35 -3.20
CA ILE A 488 -16.68 10.74 -3.57
C ILE A 488 -17.93 10.75 -4.44
N ASN A 489 -18.04 9.85 -5.42
CA ASN A 489 -19.22 9.71 -6.25
C ASN A 489 -20.44 9.32 -5.43
N CYS A 490 -20.27 8.37 -4.50
CA CYS A 490 -21.33 8.02 -3.56
C CYS A 490 -21.70 9.19 -2.63
N TYR A 491 -20.71 9.95 -2.16
CA TYR A 491 -20.92 11.13 -1.32
C TYR A 491 -21.73 12.21 -2.05
N ASN A 492 -21.35 12.54 -3.28
CA ASN A 492 -22.02 13.54 -4.12
C ASN A 492 -23.48 13.16 -4.43
N SER A 493 -23.79 11.87 -4.55
CA SER A 493 -25.17 11.39 -4.76
C SER A 493 -26.13 11.71 -3.60
N ARG A 494 -25.60 12.13 -2.44
CA ARG A 494 -26.40 12.54 -1.27
C ARG A 494 -26.84 14.01 -1.32
N GLU A 495 -26.32 14.79 -2.27
CA GLU A 495 -26.67 16.21 -2.53
C GLU A 495 -26.53 17.16 -1.32
N ARG A 496 -25.78 16.77 -0.27
CA ARG A 496 -25.58 17.60 0.93
C ARG A 496 -24.57 18.71 0.70
N ASN A 497 -23.41 18.37 0.14
CA ASN A 497 -22.42 19.30 -0.37
C ASN A 497 -22.14 18.95 -1.82
N LYS A 498 -21.66 19.91 -2.60
CA LYS A 498 -21.18 19.66 -3.97
C LYS A 498 -19.67 19.57 -3.93
N VAL A 499 -19.14 18.36 -4.10
CA VAL A 499 -17.69 18.11 -4.15
C VAL A 499 -17.25 17.96 -5.60
N GLU A 500 -16.38 18.86 -6.04
CA GLU A 500 -15.58 18.71 -7.25
C GLU A 500 -14.22 18.16 -6.81
N PHE A 501 -13.86 16.98 -7.33
CA PHE A 501 -12.65 16.28 -6.93
C PHE A 501 -11.74 16.09 -8.13
N VAL A 502 -10.46 16.42 -7.95
CA VAL A 502 -9.40 16.21 -8.93
C VAL A 502 -8.34 15.32 -8.29
N VAL A 503 -8.05 14.20 -8.96
CA VAL A 503 -6.98 13.30 -8.58
C VAL A 503 -5.68 13.70 -9.27
N ALA A 504 -4.61 13.81 -8.50
CA ALA A 504 -3.26 14.03 -8.97
C ALA A 504 -2.38 12.84 -8.56
N PRO A 505 -2.31 11.80 -9.38
CA PRO A 505 -1.49 10.63 -9.10
C PRO A 505 0.00 11.00 -9.20
N CYS A 506 0.70 11.00 -8.07
CA CYS A 506 2.10 11.42 -8.00
C CYS A 506 2.91 10.49 -7.11
N PHE A 507 3.94 9.86 -7.67
CA PHE A 507 4.96 9.17 -6.88
C PHE A 507 6.04 10.14 -6.42
N ILE A 508 6.39 10.08 -5.14
CA ILE A 508 7.28 11.05 -4.49
C ILE A 508 8.48 10.30 -3.94
N GLU A 509 9.64 10.52 -4.55
CA GLU A 509 10.88 9.85 -4.18
C GLU A 509 11.95 10.80 -3.64
N SER A 510 11.72 12.11 -3.76
CA SER A 510 12.69 13.14 -3.39
C SER A 510 12.03 14.46 -2.94
N GLU A 511 12.82 15.30 -2.27
CA GLU A 511 12.49 16.70 -1.97
C GLU A 511 12.19 17.53 -3.24
N SER A 512 12.84 17.22 -4.35
CA SER A 512 12.60 17.90 -5.62
C SER A 512 11.21 17.61 -6.19
N ASP A 513 10.69 16.40 -5.99
CA ASP A 513 9.34 16.03 -6.44
C ASP A 513 8.29 16.81 -5.63
N LEU A 514 8.45 16.85 -4.30
CA LEU A 514 7.59 17.64 -3.40
C LEU A 514 7.60 19.13 -3.74
N SER A 515 8.78 19.69 -4.00
CA SER A 515 8.92 21.10 -4.39
C SER A 515 8.21 21.37 -5.72
N THR A 516 8.36 20.47 -6.69
CA THR A 516 7.67 20.56 -7.98
C THR A 516 6.16 20.54 -7.80
N ILE A 517 5.63 19.60 -6.99
CA ILE A 517 4.21 19.52 -6.65
C ILE A 517 3.74 20.85 -6.04
N SER A 518 4.45 21.39 -5.04
CA SER A 518 4.05 22.66 -4.40
C SER A 518 4.01 23.86 -5.35
N ASN A 519 4.79 23.85 -6.43
CA ASN A 519 4.82 24.92 -7.42
C ASN A 519 3.68 24.84 -8.45
N ILE A 520 3.19 23.62 -8.72
CA ILE A 520 2.12 23.39 -9.71
C ILE A 520 0.73 23.35 -9.07
N ILE A 521 0.64 22.92 -7.82
CA ILE A 521 -0.63 22.95 -7.09
C ILE A 521 -0.91 24.41 -6.72
N GLY A 522 -2.11 24.88 -7.04
CA GLY A 522 -2.47 26.28 -6.87
C GLY A 522 -2.36 26.79 -5.42
N THR A 523 -2.71 28.05 -5.20
CA THR A 523 -2.69 28.67 -3.87
C THR A 523 -4.11 28.87 -3.32
N ASP A 524 -4.16 29.43 -2.11
CA ASP A 524 -5.39 29.84 -1.40
C ASP A 524 -6.26 28.67 -0.94
N PHE A 525 -5.63 27.62 -0.41
CA PHE A 525 -6.35 26.52 0.22
C PHE A 525 -6.96 26.94 1.57
N ASP A 526 -8.18 26.49 1.81
CA ASP A 526 -8.85 26.58 3.12
C ASP A 526 -8.32 25.53 4.07
N PHE A 527 -8.13 24.32 3.56
CA PHE A 527 -7.60 23.20 4.30
C PHE A 527 -6.47 22.54 3.51
N ILE A 528 -5.35 22.30 4.18
CA ILE A 528 -4.31 21.39 3.71
C ILE A 528 -4.23 20.25 4.71
N ILE A 529 -4.40 19.02 4.23
CA ILE A 529 -4.43 17.82 5.04
C ILE A 529 -3.30 16.93 4.57
N THR A 530 -2.57 16.34 5.50
CA THR A 530 -1.74 15.16 5.22
C THR A 530 -1.87 14.19 6.38
N SER A 531 -2.00 12.92 6.07
CA SER A 531 -2.09 11.86 7.06
C SER A 531 -1.12 10.74 6.73
N LYS A 532 -0.22 10.43 7.67
CA LYS A 532 0.70 9.28 7.67
C LYS A 532 1.74 9.25 6.53
N ALA A 533 1.60 10.08 5.49
CA ALA A 533 2.54 10.15 4.38
C ALA A 533 3.92 10.69 4.79
N ILE A 534 3.99 11.71 5.66
CA ILE A 534 5.27 12.30 6.06
C ILE A 534 6.10 11.34 6.91
N GLY A 535 5.45 10.60 7.82
CA GLY A 535 6.09 9.53 8.57
C GLY A 535 6.66 8.42 7.69
N GLU A 536 6.01 8.10 6.57
CA GLU A 536 6.57 7.17 5.57
C GLU A 536 7.85 7.74 4.93
N PHE A 537 7.88 9.03 4.59
CA PHE A 537 9.06 9.69 4.03
C PHE A 537 10.23 9.73 5.02
N GLU A 538 9.94 10.04 6.29
CA GLU A 538 10.91 10.03 7.40
C GLU A 538 11.55 8.66 7.60
N ASN A 539 10.73 7.60 7.61
CA ASN A 539 11.22 6.25 7.80
C ASN A 539 12.05 5.76 6.59
N LYS A 540 11.77 6.25 5.38
CA LYS A 540 12.45 5.85 4.14
C LYS A 540 13.60 6.77 3.72
N LYS A 541 13.89 7.85 4.45
CA LYS A 541 14.89 8.88 4.08
C LYS A 541 14.69 9.43 2.67
N ARG A 542 13.45 9.69 2.29
CA ARG A 542 13.14 10.37 1.02
C ARG A 542 13.42 11.88 1.08
N ILE A 543 13.55 12.40 2.29
CA ILE A 543 13.92 13.77 2.64
C ILE A 543 15.20 13.67 3.48
N GLU A 544 16.21 14.48 3.16
CA GLU A 544 17.51 14.47 3.85
C GLU A 544 17.39 15.12 5.24
N ASP A 545 16.62 16.21 5.32
CA ASP A 545 16.29 16.93 6.54
C ASP A 545 15.00 16.39 7.21
N ASN A 546 14.52 17.07 8.26
CA ASN A 546 13.24 16.76 8.88
C ASN A 546 12.09 16.98 7.87
N GLY A 547 11.41 15.90 7.48
CA GLY A 547 10.31 15.86 6.53
C GLY A 547 9.10 16.68 6.96
N TYR A 548 8.81 16.77 8.26
CA TYR A 548 7.72 17.61 8.75
C TYR A 548 8.03 19.11 8.64
N GLU A 549 9.29 19.52 8.91
CA GLU A 549 9.75 20.88 8.66
C GLU A 549 9.69 21.21 7.16
N PHE A 550 10.23 20.32 6.34
CA PHE A 550 10.29 20.50 4.89
C PHE A 550 8.89 20.63 4.28
N PHE A 551 7.98 19.71 4.63
CA PHE A 551 6.58 19.77 4.19
C PHE A 551 5.91 21.07 4.62
N ALA A 552 6.02 21.44 5.90
CA ALA A 552 5.39 22.66 6.39
C ALA A 552 5.93 23.92 5.69
N LYS A 553 7.23 23.95 5.40
CA LYS A 553 7.90 25.05 4.71
C LYS A 553 7.34 25.33 3.32
N ILE A 554 6.99 24.29 2.55
CA ILE A 554 6.51 24.45 1.17
C ILE A 554 4.98 24.47 1.05
N PHE A 555 4.25 23.79 1.93
CA PHE A 555 2.78 23.72 1.85
C PHE A 555 2.05 24.78 2.69
N ALA A 556 2.54 25.17 3.88
CA ALA A 556 1.88 26.22 4.67
C ALA A 556 1.73 27.57 3.92
N PRO A 557 2.69 28.00 3.08
CA PRO A 557 2.53 29.19 2.23
C PRO A 557 1.33 29.17 1.29
N LEU A 558 0.84 27.97 0.92
CA LEU A 558 -0.29 27.79 0.00
C LEU A 558 -1.65 28.01 0.67
N LEU A 559 -1.70 28.12 2.00
CA LEU A 559 -2.92 28.45 2.74
C LEU A 559 -3.42 29.85 2.40
N CYS A 560 -4.73 30.01 2.26
CA CYS A 560 -5.35 31.35 2.27
C CYS A 560 -5.19 32.02 3.65
N LYS A 561 -5.58 33.28 3.78
CA LYS A 561 -5.46 34.05 5.06
C LYS A 561 -6.11 33.37 6.26
N THR A 562 -7.22 32.69 6.04
CA THR A 562 -7.99 31.97 7.07
C THR A 562 -7.76 30.46 7.02
N GLY A 563 -6.76 30.00 6.27
CA GLY A 563 -6.53 28.60 6.01
C GLY A 563 -5.88 27.88 7.19
N ILE A 564 -6.13 26.57 7.26
CA ILE A 564 -5.65 25.69 8.31
C ILE A 564 -4.95 24.49 7.67
N MET A 565 -3.72 24.20 8.10
CA MET A 565 -3.01 22.99 7.72
C MET A 565 -2.98 22.01 8.89
N THR A 566 -3.31 20.76 8.59
CA THR A 566 -3.33 19.65 9.54
C THR A 566 -2.33 18.59 9.08
N ILE A 567 -1.39 18.27 9.94
CA ILE A 567 -0.47 17.13 9.76
C ILE A 567 -0.88 16.08 10.79
N ILE A 568 -1.26 14.89 10.34
CA ILE A 568 -1.62 13.74 11.17
C ILE A 568 -0.62 12.61 10.91
N ASP A 569 -0.21 11.90 11.94
CA ASP A 569 0.70 10.76 11.78
C ASP A 569 0.52 9.69 12.86
N VAL A 570 1.06 8.50 12.59
CA VAL A 570 1.12 7.41 13.55
C VAL A 570 2.13 7.71 14.66
N THR A 571 1.99 7.04 15.79
CA THR A 571 2.87 7.24 16.95
C THR A 571 4.00 6.20 17.05
N THR A 572 4.54 5.78 15.91
CA THR A 572 5.58 4.74 15.86
C THR A 572 6.96 5.30 16.17
N LYS A 573 7.88 4.41 16.57
CA LYS A 573 9.27 4.76 16.87
C LYS A 573 10.12 4.68 15.61
N ASN A 574 10.88 5.72 15.31
CA ASN A 574 11.94 5.64 14.31
C ASN A 574 13.14 4.92 14.95
N GLU A 575 13.43 3.70 14.48
CA GLU A 575 14.48 2.87 15.08
C GLU A 575 15.90 3.43 14.90
N GLN A 576 16.11 4.34 13.94
CA GLN A 576 17.44 4.82 13.60
C GLN A 576 17.90 5.96 14.51
N ASN A 577 17.03 6.93 14.79
CA ASN A 577 17.34 8.05 15.69
C ASN A 577 16.80 7.84 17.12
N GLY A 578 15.99 6.80 17.33
CA GLY A 578 15.43 6.43 18.63
C GLY A 578 14.29 7.32 19.10
N LEU A 579 13.87 8.31 18.31
CA LEU A 579 12.72 9.18 18.59
C LEU A 579 11.45 8.60 17.99
N PHE A 580 10.30 8.91 18.60
CA PHE A 580 9.00 8.64 17.99
C PHE A 580 8.64 9.69 16.95
N LEU A 581 7.89 9.32 15.91
CA LEU A 581 7.40 10.25 14.88
C LEU A 581 6.76 11.52 15.46
N PRO A 582 5.94 11.48 16.54
CA PRO A 582 5.41 12.69 17.16
C PRO A 582 6.48 13.64 17.71
N GLN A 583 7.62 13.09 18.18
CA GLN A 583 8.75 13.90 18.64
C GLN A 583 9.48 14.54 17.46
N ILE A 584 9.68 13.78 16.38
CA ILE A 584 10.31 14.26 15.14
C ILE A 584 9.45 15.36 14.50
N MET A 585 8.13 15.13 14.40
CA MET A 585 7.15 16.12 13.97
C MET A 585 7.16 17.35 14.86
N ASN A 586 7.26 17.18 16.19
CA ASN A 586 7.32 18.31 17.10
C ASN A 586 8.55 19.17 16.89
N ILE A 587 9.72 18.54 16.73
CA ILE A 587 10.98 19.24 16.43
C ILE A 587 10.85 20.00 15.10
N GLY A 588 10.46 19.30 14.03
CA GLY A 588 10.39 19.88 12.68
C GLY A 588 9.43 21.06 12.56
N VAL A 589 8.20 20.87 13.05
CA VAL A 589 7.21 21.96 13.00
C VAL A 589 7.62 23.13 13.89
N ASN A 590 8.24 22.90 15.07
CA ASN A 590 8.71 24.01 15.90
C ASN A 590 9.83 24.82 15.21
N THR A 591 10.75 24.13 14.51
CA THR A 591 11.79 24.78 13.70
C THR A 591 11.16 25.61 12.58
N PHE A 592 10.21 25.05 11.82
CA PHE A 592 9.45 25.79 10.81
C PHE A 592 8.78 27.05 11.36
N ILE A 593 8.03 26.93 12.47
CA ILE A 593 7.32 28.06 13.09
C ILE A 593 8.30 29.16 13.50
N SER A 594 9.46 28.79 14.06
CA SER A 594 10.51 29.75 14.42
C SER A 594 11.09 30.48 13.21
N ASN A 595 11.33 29.75 12.13
CA ASN A 595 11.92 30.28 10.90
C ASN A 595 10.91 31.11 10.09
N SER A 596 9.62 30.94 10.35
CA SER A 596 8.54 31.67 9.65
C SER A 596 8.39 33.14 10.03
N LYS A 597 9.19 33.66 10.99
CA LYS A 597 9.18 35.06 11.43
C LYS A 597 7.78 35.58 11.84
N GLY A 598 6.97 34.71 12.44
CA GLY A 598 5.63 35.06 12.94
C GLY A 598 4.52 35.06 11.89
N LEU A 599 4.78 34.57 10.68
CA LEU A 599 3.74 34.40 9.65
C LEU A 599 2.78 33.24 9.98
N PHE A 600 3.30 32.19 10.61
CA PHE A 600 2.53 31.01 10.98
C PHE A 600 2.61 30.74 12.47
N ARG A 601 1.58 30.09 13.01
CA ARG A 601 1.53 29.63 14.40
C ARG A 601 0.99 28.21 14.48
N SER A 602 1.44 27.47 15.49
CA SER A 602 0.89 26.16 15.85
C SER A 602 -0.19 26.33 16.91
N VAL A 603 -1.36 25.72 16.70
CA VAL A 603 -2.51 25.81 17.61
C VAL A 603 -2.52 24.64 18.60
N ALA A 604 -2.23 23.44 18.11
CA ALA A 604 -2.25 22.20 18.88
C ALA A 604 -1.15 21.23 18.39
N PRO A 605 -0.69 20.32 19.27
CA PRO A 605 -1.03 20.22 20.69
C PRO A 605 -0.22 21.20 21.55
N CYS A 606 0.68 21.97 20.91
CA CYS A 606 1.44 23.05 21.55
C CYS A 606 1.71 24.19 20.56
N SER A 607 2.12 25.35 21.10
CA SER A 607 2.51 26.52 20.30
C SER A 607 3.85 26.37 19.59
N GLY A 608 4.71 25.46 20.06
CA GLY A 608 6.08 25.31 19.57
C GLY A 608 7.03 26.45 19.95
N GLN A 609 6.59 27.40 20.79
CA GLN A 609 7.37 28.58 21.19
C GLN A 609 7.45 28.69 22.72
N THR A 610 8.56 29.24 23.20
CA THR A 610 8.80 29.63 24.60
C THR A 610 8.99 31.15 24.67
N LEU A 611 9.00 31.72 25.88
CA LEU A 611 9.36 33.13 26.10
C LEU A 611 10.77 33.48 25.60
N LEU A 612 11.65 32.49 25.44
CA LEU A 612 13.05 32.64 25.05
C LEU A 612 13.32 32.25 23.57
N GLY A 613 12.28 31.93 22.79
CA GLY A 613 12.40 31.49 21.39
C GLY A 613 11.83 30.07 21.15
N PRO A 614 12.25 29.37 20.07
CA PRO A 614 11.68 28.08 19.69
C PRO A 614 11.77 27.03 20.79
N CYS A 615 10.69 26.26 20.98
CA CYS A 615 10.68 25.13 21.89
C CYS A 615 11.52 23.98 21.31
N LYS A 616 12.67 23.70 21.94
CA LYS A 616 13.56 22.58 21.59
C LYS A 616 13.21 21.27 22.29
N HIS A 617 12.07 21.21 22.99
CA HIS A 617 11.69 20.02 23.74
C HIS A 617 11.10 18.97 22.81
N SER A 618 11.66 17.76 22.86
CA SER A 618 11.17 16.59 22.11
C SER A 618 10.03 15.88 22.85
N CYS A 619 8.98 16.63 23.22
CA CYS A 619 7.82 16.02 23.89
C CYS A 619 7.13 15.01 22.99
N PHE A 620 6.72 13.89 23.58
CA PHE A 620 5.86 12.94 22.92
C PHE A 620 4.42 13.46 23.00
N TYR A 621 3.65 13.20 21.96
CA TYR A 621 2.22 13.49 21.93
C TYR A 621 1.48 12.34 21.27
N LYS A 622 0.30 12.01 21.82
CA LYS A 622 -0.61 11.01 21.28
C LYS A 622 -2.03 11.35 21.69
N LYS A 623 -2.97 11.16 20.77
CA LYS A 623 -4.41 11.16 21.00
C LYS A 623 -4.96 9.78 20.70
N ASP A 624 -5.86 9.33 21.58
CA ASP A 624 -6.61 8.10 21.42
C ASP A 624 -8.08 8.46 21.07
N VAL A 625 -8.63 7.84 20.03
CA VAL A 625 -10.04 7.97 19.62
C VAL A 625 -10.62 6.59 19.33
N TYR A 626 -11.91 6.42 19.53
CA TYR A 626 -12.60 5.16 19.25
C TYR A 626 -13.58 5.35 18.10
N ILE A 627 -13.58 4.44 17.14
CA ILE A 627 -14.52 4.40 16.01
C ILE A 627 -15.33 3.11 16.03
N SER A 628 -16.65 3.21 15.87
CA SER A 628 -17.55 2.07 15.71
C SER A 628 -18.10 2.00 14.28
N HIS A 629 -18.06 0.82 13.66
CA HIS A 629 -18.62 0.51 12.33
C HIS A 629 -19.13 -0.95 12.29
N SER A 630 -19.76 -1.36 11.19
CA SER A 630 -20.43 -2.65 11.07
C SER A 630 -19.54 -3.88 11.35
N ALA A 631 -18.25 -3.81 11.00
CA ALA A 631 -17.30 -4.89 11.21
C ALA A 631 -16.57 -4.86 12.57
N LYS A 632 -16.54 -3.71 13.26
CA LYS A 632 -15.87 -3.57 14.56
C LYS A 632 -16.48 -2.45 15.40
N VAL A 633 -16.82 -2.78 16.64
CA VAL A 633 -17.26 -1.82 17.66
C VAL A 633 -16.05 -1.33 18.45
N LYS A 634 -15.99 -0.01 18.71
CA LYS A 634 -14.93 0.65 19.50
C LYS A 634 -13.52 0.27 19.05
N ASP A 635 -13.27 0.31 17.75
CA ASP A 635 -11.93 0.19 17.22
C ASP A 635 -11.09 1.38 17.66
N LEU A 636 -9.89 1.12 18.17
CA LEU A 636 -9.02 2.14 18.76
C LEU A 636 -8.07 2.67 17.69
N SER A 637 -8.11 3.98 17.44
CA SER A 637 -7.04 4.67 16.74
C SER A 637 -6.17 5.50 17.69
N LYS A 638 -4.87 5.52 17.39
CA LYS A 638 -3.83 6.26 18.10
C LYS A 638 -3.06 7.08 17.09
N PHE A 639 -3.06 8.39 17.25
CA PHE A 639 -2.42 9.30 16.30
C PHE A 639 -1.77 10.47 17.02
N ALA A 640 -0.86 11.14 16.33
CA ALA A 640 -0.38 12.45 16.69
C ALA A 640 -0.79 13.44 15.60
N MET A 641 -0.80 14.73 15.95
CA MET A 641 -1.19 15.76 15.01
C MET A 641 -0.49 17.09 15.27
N ARG A 642 -0.46 17.96 14.27
CA ARG A 642 -0.12 19.39 14.38
C ARG A 642 -1.14 20.21 13.60
N LEU A 643 -1.63 21.27 14.23
CA LEU A 643 -2.47 22.29 13.59
C LEU A 643 -1.67 23.57 13.38
N ILE A 644 -1.53 23.96 12.12
CA ILE A 644 -0.78 25.15 11.71
C ILE A 644 -1.74 26.11 11.02
N THR A 645 -1.67 27.38 11.41
CA THR A 645 -2.51 28.45 10.85
C THR A 645 -1.65 29.65 10.53
N ARG A 646 -2.13 30.55 9.67
CA ARG A 646 -1.57 31.89 9.59
C ARG A 646 -1.79 32.61 10.91
N ASN A 647 -0.81 33.39 11.34
CA ASN A 647 -0.87 34.08 12.63
C ASN A 647 -2.03 35.09 12.71
N GLU A 648 -2.49 35.59 11.57
CA GLU A 648 -3.63 36.51 11.42
C GLU A 648 -4.99 35.85 11.72
N LEU A 649 -5.10 34.52 11.64
CA LEU A 649 -6.36 33.83 11.89
C LEU A 649 -6.71 33.89 13.38
N ASN A 650 -7.78 34.63 13.71
CA ASN A 650 -8.29 34.75 15.07
C ASN A 650 -9.17 33.55 15.45
N LEU A 651 -8.54 32.39 15.64
CA LEU A 651 -9.16 31.15 16.12
C LEU A 651 -9.20 31.14 17.66
N ASP A 652 -10.38 30.89 18.24
CA ASP A 652 -10.52 30.51 19.65
C ASP A 652 -9.98 29.10 19.88
N THR A 653 -8.81 29.05 20.49
CA THR A 653 -8.09 27.79 20.74
C THR A 653 -8.55 27.05 21.99
N THR A 654 -9.54 27.56 22.74
CA THR A 654 -9.94 27.02 24.05
C THR A 654 -10.39 25.56 23.94
N TYR A 655 -11.36 25.28 23.07
CA TYR A 655 -11.87 23.92 22.88
C TYR A 655 -10.84 23.00 22.21
N VAL A 656 -10.10 23.50 21.21
CA VAL A 656 -9.03 22.74 20.56
C VAL A 656 -7.98 22.28 21.57
N ARG A 657 -7.60 23.15 22.52
CA ARG A 657 -6.66 22.80 23.60
C ARG A 657 -7.26 21.83 24.61
N GLU A 658 -8.55 21.93 24.91
CA GLU A 658 -9.23 20.94 25.76
C GLU A 658 -9.16 19.54 25.14
N VAL A 659 -9.42 19.44 23.82
CA VAL A 659 -9.40 18.17 23.09
C VAL A 659 -7.97 17.64 22.90
N PHE A 660 -7.01 18.51 22.55
CA PHE A 660 -5.67 18.10 22.10
C PHE A 660 -4.54 18.51 23.06
N ASN A 661 -4.81 18.72 24.35
CA ASN A 661 -3.78 19.07 25.32
C ASN A 661 -2.63 18.04 25.36
N ASN A 662 -1.37 18.49 25.36
CA ASN A 662 -0.23 17.63 25.63
C ASN A 662 0.19 17.72 27.10
N SER A 663 -0.09 16.66 27.87
CA SER A 663 0.28 16.56 29.29
C SER A 663 1.78 16.65 29.56
N GLU A 664 2.63 16.32 28.58
CA GLU A 664 4.09 16.44 28.69
C GLU A 664 4.61 17.87 28.41
N CYS A 665 3.76 18.76 27.87
CA CYS A 665 4.18 20.11 27.54
C CYS A 665 4.21 21.00 28.79
N LYS A 666 5.43 21.31 29.26
CA LYS A 666 5.69 22.13 30.46
C LYS A 666 5.29 23.60 30.35
N LEU A 667 4.96 24.09 29.15
CA LEU A 667 4.53 25.48 28.93
C LEU A 667 3.07 25.75 29.34
N TYR A 668 2.33 24.69 29.70
CA TYR A 668 0.94 24.78 30.18
C TYR A 668 0.81 24.47 31.69
N LYS A 669 1.92 24.47 32.43
CA LYS A 669 1.94 24.39 33.91
C LYS A 669 2.36 25.69 34.54
#